data_AF-A0A8C7KXQ9-F1
#
_entry.id   AF-A0A8C7KXQ9-F1
#
_cell.length_a   1.000
_cell.length_b   1.000
_cell.length_c   1.000
_cell.angle_alpha   90.00
_cell.angle_beta   90.00
_cell.angle_gamma   90.00
#
_symmetry.space_group_name_H-M   'P 1'
#
loop_
_entity.id
_entity.type
_entity.pdbx_description
1 polymer ?
#
loop_
_entity_poly.entity_id
_entity_poly.type
_entity_poly.pdbx_seq_one_letter_code
_entity_poly.pdbx_strand_id
1 'polypeptide(L)'
;SIVQLRKVIIEKRGDQEVVLSAEMPLVKEVTTTLREWGSIWKQLYVANKKNRVVQVQGLMWDLMEWRSQLLSGTLPSDEFKELKQKVTSKIDYGNKILELDLVVRDVNGNMLDPENASVISLFRAHQDATTKINERIKEEQSNIQTDHSVISARIQSSPTHSLYVFVRNFVCRIGEDSELFMSLYDPNKQTIISENYLVRWGSKGFPREVEMLNNLKVVFTDLGNKDLNREKIYLICQIVRVGRMELKETNTKKCTQGLRRPFGVAVMDISDIIKGKIECDEEKQHFIPFFPVVAENDFLHPLLNKVTASRGDSGGQGLWVTMKALVGDIVQIRKEYPHLVDRSTVVARKLGFPEIIMPGDIRNDIYLTLQKNMEVIMMVCDEEGKIVSNSICLGAGDRPLNDYRSVIYYQVKQPRWMETFKVSECVCLCVCRRSPRQRWRQRQTYRGRQHTEVETDLQRYTEVETDIQRWRQTYRVCLKHLQTCLSFHSKWFMTFLSFSPSLSLSPPLSPSLSLSLSLSLSLFLSLSLSLSLSLSLSFFQGDTFQHIQDIVVSLLRTINRTVITMGREHALISRVVACMTAILSQMDDSHYSSYLETFSGTTDLVDFLMETFLLFKDLIGKHVYPSDWMAMIMVQNRVFLRAINTYADTMNLKFLNNNDFEVQLWNNYFHLAVAFITQESLQLQHFSSTKRNKILTKYGDMRRLIGFAIRDMWYKLGGNKICFIPGMVGPILEMTLIPEEELRRATIPIFFDMMQCEHTVSTHFHKFENEIILKLDHEVEGGGGDERYMELLETITADYYLVSLGIRSSNLSVTGPKL
;
A
#
# COMPACT_ATOMS: atom_id res chain seq x y z
N SER A 1 -37.96 5.97 35.13
CA SER A 1 -36.77 6.80 34.92
C SER A 1 -36.46 6.82 33.43
N ILE A 2 -36.48 8.00 32.78
CA ILE A 2 -36.30 8.17 31.32
C ILE A 2 -34.80 8.33 30.96
N VAL A 3 -33.93 8.44 31.97
CA VAL A 3 -32.50 8.69 31.79
C VAL A 3 -31.70 7.49 32.32
N GLN A 4 -30.86 6.93 31.47
CA GLN A 4 -29.92 5.87 31.82
C GLN A 4 -28.50 6.45 31.86
N LEU A 5 -27.88 6.43 33.05
CA LEU A 5 -26.51 6.90 33.25
C LEU A 5 -25.53 5.86 32.70
N ARG A 6 -24.56 6.30 31.91
CA ARG A 6 -23.44 5.47 31.43
C ARG A 6 -22.17 5.79 32.21
N LYS A 7 -21.23 4.85 32.25
CA LYS A 7 -19.93 5.03 32.90
C LYS A 7 -19.10 6.10 32.16
N VAL A 8 -18.38 6.89 32.93
CA VAL A 8 -17.55 8.00 32.46
C VAL A 8 -16.19 7.92 33.15
N ILE A 9 -15.13 8.22 32.42
CA ILE A 9 -13.74 8.32 32.84
C ILE A 9 -13.44 9.81 32.99
N ILE A 10 -12.81 10.20 34.09
CA ILE A 10 -12.40 11.59 34.34
C ILE A 10 -10.89 11.64 34.17
N GLU A 11 -10.41 12.32 33.13
CA GLU A 11 -8.99 12.60 32.94
C GLU A 11 -8.67 14.01 33.45
N LYS A 12 -7.67 14.14 34.33
CA LYS A 12 -7.13 15.44 34.74
C LYS A 12 -6.01 15.85 33.79
N ARG A 13 -6.26 16.88 32.95
CA ARG A 13 -5.23 17.56 32.16
C ARG A 13 -4.97 18.91 32.81
N GLY A 14 -3.95 18.99 33.67
CA GLY A 14 -3.62 20.21 34.42
C GLY A 14 -4.78 20.66 35.32
N ASP A 15 -5.20 21.93 35.20
CA ASP A 15 -6.32 22.53 35.94
C ASP A 15 -7.71 22.18 35.39
N GLN A 16 -7.81 21.36 34.34
CA GLN A 16 -9.08 20.98 33.73
C GLN A 16 -9.39 19.49 33.92
N GLU A 17 -10.61 19.20 34.39
CA GLU A 17 -11.17 17.85 34.44
C GLU A 17 -11.93 17.57 33.13
N VAL A 18 -11.38 16.70 32.29
CA VAL A 18 -12.00 16.27 31.04
C VAL A 18 -12.81 15.00 31.30
N VAL A 19 -14.13 15.13 31.15
CA VAL A 19 -15.10 14.06 31.38
C VAL A 19 -15.30 13.26 30.09
N LEU A 20 -14.65 12.09 29.98
CA LEU A 20 -14.66 11.22 28.80
C LEU A 20 -15.59 10.02 29.02
N SER A 21 -16.59 9.79 28.16
CA SER A 21 -17.41 8.56 28.28
C SER A 21 -16.52 7.29 28.28
N ALA A 22 -16.85 6.28 29.12
CA ALA A 22 -16.10 5.04 29.21
C ALA A 22 -16.25 4.13 27.96
N GLU A 23 -17.04 4.55 26.98
CA GLU A 23 -17.14 3.86 25.70
C GLU A 23 -15.83 3.96 24.90
N MET A 24 -15.49 2.86 24.23
CA MET A 24 -14.33 2.78 23.36
C MET A 24 -14.35 3.92 22.32
N PRO A 25 -13.24 4.64 22.11
CA PRO A 25 -13.17 5.78 21.19
C PRO A 25 -13.70 5.47 19.78
N LEU A 26 -13.36 4.29 19.26
CA LEU A 26 -13.83 3.84 17.93
C LEU A 26 -15.36 3.70 17.84
N VAL A 27 -16.05 3.29 18.91
CA VAL A 27 -17.52 3.21 18.91
C VAL A 27 -18.14 4.61 18.86
N LYS A 28 -17.56 5.57 19.59
CA LYS A 28 -17.99 6.98 19.53
C LYS A 28 -17.77 7.53 18.13
N GLU A 29 -16.60 7.25 17.54
CA GLU A 29 -16.27 7.63 16.17
C GLU A 29 -17.31 7.09 15.19
N VAL A 30 -17.57 5.77 15.15
CA VAL A 30 -18.58 5.17 14.27
C VAL A 30 -19.93 5.85 14.45
N THR A 31 -20.32 6.15 15.70
CA THR A 31 -21.59 6.84 15.99
C THR A 31 -21.61 8.26 15.43
N THR A 32 -20.52 9.02 15.55
CA THR A 32 -20.42 10.36 14.96
C THR A 32 -20.39 10.32 13.42
N THR A 33 -19.67 9.36 12.83
CA THR A 33 -19.59 9.15 11.39
C THR A 33 -20.96 8.83 10.81
N LEU A 34 -21.70 7.91 11.43
CA LEU A 34 -23.06 7.55 10.99
C LEU A 34 -24.04 8.74 11.07
N ARG A 35 -23.88 9.64 12.05
CA ARG A 35 -24.69 10.86 12.15
C ARG A 35 -24.36 11.85 11.03
N GLU A 36 -23.08 12.07 10.76
CA GLU A 36 -22.61 12.95 9.68
C GLU A 36 -23.04 12.38 8.31
N TRP A 37 -22.75 11.10 8.04
CA TRP A 37 -23.15 10.41 6.82
C TRP A 37 -24.67 10.36 6.66
N GLY A 38 -25.41 10.15 7.74
CA GLY A 38 -26.88 10.16 7.71
C GLY A 38 -27.46 11.52 7.31
N SER A 39 -26.80 12.62 7.67
CA SER A 39 -27.18 13.96 7.20
C SER A 39 -26.94 14.11 5.70
N ILE A 40 -25.76 13.70 5.22
CA ILE A 40 -25.39 13.77 3.80
C ILE A 40 -26.25 12.83 2.96
N TRP A 41 -26.55 11.64 3.47
CA TRP A 41 -27.43 10.66 2.82
C TRP A 41 -28.83 11.23 2.56
N LYS A 42 -29.41 11.97 3.53
CA LYS A 42 -30.68 12.70 3.34
C LYS A 42 -30.55 13.76 2.25
N GLN A 43 -29.45 14.51 2.23
CA GLN A 43 -29.20 15.51 1.18
C GLN A 43 -29.05 14.87 -0.21
N LEU A 44 -28.35 13.74 -0.31
CA LEU A 44 -28.21 12.97 -1.56
C LEU A 44 -29.55 12.42 -2.06
N TYR A 45 -30.42 12.01 -1.14
CA TYR A 45 -31.78 11.59 -1.45
C TYR A 45 -32.62 12.75 -2.01
N VAL A 46 -32.58 13.91 -1.36
CA VAL A 46 -33.26 15.13 -1.84
C VAL A 46 -32.70 15.58 -3.19
N ALA A 47 -31.39 15.47 -3.40
CA ALA A 47 -30.73 15.76 -4.68
C ALA A 47 -30.92 14.69 -5.77
N ASN A 48 -31.76 13.67 -5.52
CA ASN A 48 -32.09 12.59 -6.45
C ASN A 48 -30.88 11.80 -7.01
N LYS A 49 -29.77 11.72 -6.25
CA LYS A 49 -28.57 10.97 -6.65
C LYS A 49 -28.66 9.48 -6.24
N LYS A 50 -29.58 8.72 -6.86
CA LYS A 50 -29.96 7.35 -6.47
C LYS A 50 -28.77 6.39 -6.27
N ASN A 51 -27.77 6.41 -7.15
CA ASN A 51 -26.61 5.51 -7.05
C ASN A 51 -25.77 5.79 -5.79
N ARG A 52 -25.52 7.07 -5.46
CA ARG A 52 -24.79 7.44 -4.24
C ARG A 52 -25.59 7.14 -2.97
N VAL A 53 -26.92 7.26 -3.01
CA VAL A 53 -27.80 6.92 -1.88
C VAL A 53 -27.69 5.44 -1.52
N VAL A 54 -27.77 4.55 -2.51
CA VAL A 54 -27.65 3.10 -2.28
C VAL A 54 -26.24 2.73 -1.81
N GLN A 55 -25.21 3.32 -2.42
CA GLN A 55 -23.83 3.10 -2.01
C GLN A 55 -23.58 3.47 -0.54
N VAL A 56 -23.96 4.68 -0.14
CA VAL A 56 -23.76 5.18 1.23
C VAL A 56 -24.62 4.38 2.22
N GLN A 57 -25.83 4.00 1.84
CA GLN A 57 -26.69 3.16 2.67
C GLN A 57 -26.05 1.80 2.98
N GLY A 58 -25.44 1.15 2.00
CA GLY A 58 -24.69 -0.09 2.20
C GLY A 58 -23.54 0.09 3.19
N LEU A 59 -22.74 1.15 3.03
CA LEU A 59 -21.66 1.46 3.97
C LEU A 59 -22.17 1.71 5.40
N MET A 60 -23.31 2.40 5.54
CA MET A 60 -23.91 2.67 6.85
C MET A 60 -24.38 1.39 7.53
N TRP A 61 -24.97 0.45 6.81
CA TRP A 61 -25.40 -0.84 7.36
C TRP A 61 -24.21 -1.68 7.83
N ASP A 62 -23.15 -1.77 7.04
CA ASP A 62 -21.91 -2.46 7.43
C ASP A 62 -21.36 -1.87 8.75
N LEU A 63 -21.29 -0.53 8.85
CA LEU A 63 -20.82 0.14 10.06
C LEU A 63 -21.73 -0.07 11.27
N MET A 64 -23.05 -0.14 11.08
CA MET A 64 -23.99 -0.42 12.18
C MET A 64 -23.80 -1.84 12.72
N GLU A 65 -23.61 -2.80 11.82
CA GLU A 65 -23.35 -4.20 12.19
C GLU A 65 -22.00 -4.33 12.90
N TRP A 66 -20.93 -3.75 12.35
CA TRP A 66 -19.62 -3.78 13.01
C TRP A 66 -19.61 -3.01 14.32
N ARG A 67 -20.40 -1.95 14.48
CA ARG A 67 -20.59 -1.29 15.79
C ARG A 67 -21.24 -2.22 16.81
N SER A 68 -22.22 -3.02 16.39
CA SER A 68 -22.83 -4.05 17.25
C SER A 68 -21.77 -5.08 17.68
N GLN A 69 -20.96 -5.55 16.75
CA GLN A 69 -19.87 -6.49 17.02
C GLN A 69 -18.80 -5.91 17.95
N LEU A 70 -18.41 -4.64 17.78
CA LEU A 70 -17.49 -3.95 18.69
C LEU A 70 -18.02 -3.83 20.12
N LEU A 71 -19.34 -3.74 20.30
CA LEU A 71 -19.99 -3.66 21.60
C LEU A 71 -20.31 -5.03 22.21
N SER A 72 -20.34 -6.09 21.40
CA SER A 72 -20.66 -7.45 21.86
C SER A 72 -19.68 -7.98 22.92
N GLY A 73 -18.40 -7.57 22.84
CA GLY A 73 -17.35 -7.99 23.76
C GLY A 73 -16.98 -9.48 23.67
N THR A 74 -17.51 -10.22 22.69
CA THR A 74 -17.33 -11.67 22.55
C THR A 74 -16.22 -12.08 21.58
N LEU A 75 -15.57 -11.11 20.92
CA LEU A 75 -14.55 -11.37 19.90
C LEU A 75 -13.17 -11.67 20.52
N PRO A 76 -12.44 -12.68 20.00
CA PRO A 76 -11.02 -12.89 20.30
C PRO A 76 -10.17 -11.65 19.99
N SER A 77 -9.02 -11.49 20.66
CA SER A 77 -8.13 -10.32 20.48
C SER A 77 -7.70 -10.10 19.03
N ASP A 78 -7.42 -11.18 18.28
CA ASP A 78 -6.97 -11.10 16.89
C ASP A 78 -8.10 -10.66 15.95
N GLU A 79 -9.28 -11.28 16.07
CA GLU A 79 -10.47 -10.88 15.31
C GLU A 79 -10.92 -9.46 15.65
N PHE A 80 -10.78 -9.06 16.91
CA PHE A 80 -11.07 -7.70 17.35
C PHE A 80 -10.13 -6.67 16.72
N LYS A 81 -8.83 -6.99 16.60
CA LYS A 81 -7.84 -6.13 15.93
C LYS A 81 -8.14 -6.02 14.43
N GLU A 82 -8.48 -7.12 13.76
CA GLU A 82 -8.90 -7.10 12.35
C GLU A 82 -10.19 -6.29 12.15
N LEU A 83 -11.19 -6.47 13.02
CA LEU A 83 -12.44 -5.73 12.95
C LEU A 83 -12.21 -4.22 13.12
N LYS A 84 -11.35 -3.81 14.08
CA LYS A 84 -10.95 -2.41 14.22
C LYS A 84 -10.38 -1.85 12.93
N GLN A 85 -9.44 -2.57 12.29
CA GLN A 85 -8.85 -2.16 11.02
C GLN A 85 -9.87 -2.09 9.87
N LYS A 86 -10.83 -3.03 9.80
CA LYS A 86 -11.90 -3.00 8.80
C LYS A 86 -12.82 -1.80 8.99
N VAL A 87 -13.24 -1.53 10.22
CA VAL A 87 -14.10 -0.38 10.57
C VAL A 87 -13.43 0.93 10.19
N THR A 88 -12.20 1.16 10.64
CA THR A 88 -11.46 2.39 10.35
C THR A 88 -11.26 2.59 8.86
N SER A 89 -10.86 1.54 8.15
CA SER A 89 -10.64 1.62 6.71
C SER A 89 -11.90 1.95 5.91
N LYS A 90 -13.07 1.41 6.32
CA LYS A 90 -14.34 1.66 5.64
C LYS A 90 -14.86 3.07 5.94
N ILE A 91 -14.64 3.57 7.15
CA ILE A 91 -14.90 4.98 7.50
C ILE A 91 -14.04 5.89 6.62
N ASP A 92 -12.73 5.62 6.51
CA ASP A 92 -11.83 6.49 5.75
C ASP A 92 -12.18 6.50 4.25
N TYR A 93 -12.53 5.34 3.70
CA TYR A 93 -13.06 5.23 2.33
C TYR A 93 -14.38 5.99 2.16
N GLY A 94 -15.34 5.79 3.08
CA GLY A 94 -16.63 6.46 3.05
C GLY A 94 -16.51 7.98 3.15
N ASN A 95 -15.61 8.47 4.00
CA ASN A 95 -15.30 9.90 4.10
C ASN A 95 -14.75 10.43 2.79
N LYS A 96 -13.85 9.69 2.12
CA LYS A 96 -13.29 10.13 0.84
C LYS A 96 -14.34 10.23 -0.27
N ILE A 97 -15.25 9.27 -0.39
CA ILE A 97 -16.32 9.31 -1.41
C ILE A 97 -17.39 10.37 -1.11
N LEU A 98 -17.56 10.72 0.17
CA LEU A 98 -18.46 11.76 0.64
C LEU A 98 -17.80 13.14 0.68
N GLU A 99 -16.55 13.25 0.22
CA GLU A 99 -15.78 14.51 0.16
C GLU A 99 -15.64 15.16 1.56
N LEU A 100 -15.48 14.31 2.58
CA LEU A 100 -15.24 14.70 3.98
C LEU A 100 -13.74 14.72 4.31
N ASP A 101 -13.42 15.31 5.46
CA ASP A 101 -12.04 15.45 5.95
C ASP A 101 -11.36 14.08 6.13
N LEU A 102 -10.10 14.00 5.71
CA LEU A 102 -9.26 12.82 5.86
C LEU A 102 -8.77 12.73 7.32
N VAL A 103 -9.14 11.64 7.99
CA VAL A 103 -8.69 11.33 9.35
C VAL A 103 -7.44 10.47 9.30
N VAL A 104 -6.37 10.94 9.95
CA VAL A 104 -5.11 10.20 10.04
C VAL A 104 -5.10 9.35 11.30
N ARG A 105 -4.57 8.13 11.18
CA ARG A 105 -4.56 7.14 12.25
C ARG A 105 -3.14 6.71 12.62
N ASP A 106 -2.95 6.37 13.89
CA ASP A 106 -1.71 5.78 14.41
C ASP A 106 -1.59 4.29 14.00
N VAL A 107 -0.47 3.65 14.36
CA VAL A 107 -0.22 2.21 14.11
C VAL A 107 -1.23 1.28 14.79
N ASN A 108 -1.94 1.77 15.81
CA ASN A 108 -2.95 1.03 16.57
C ASN A 108 -4.38 1.27 16.05
N GLY A 109 -4.54 2.12 15.03
CA GLY A 109 -5.82 2.48 14.42
C GLY A 109 -6.59 3.59 15.15
N ASN A 110 -6.01 4.24 16.16
CA ASN A 110 -6.61 5.39 16.82
C ASN A 110 -6.39 6.66 15.99
N MET A 111 -7.26 7.66 16.15
CA MET A 111 -7.03 8.97 15.54
C MET A 111 -5.73 9.57 16.05
N LEU A 112 -4.86 9.96 15.13
CA LEU A 112 -3.61 10.66 15.45
C LEU A 112 -3.97 12.08 15.90
N ASP A 113 -3.51 12.47 17.09
CA ASP A 113 -3.66 13.85 17.56
C ASP A 113 -2.52 14.72 16.99
N PRO A 114 -2.83 15.77 16.19
CA PRO A 114 -1.86 16.75 15.72
C PRO A 114 -0.96 17.38 16.80
N GLU A 115 -1.39 17.46 18.06
CA GLU A 115 -0.57 18.06 19.13
C GLU A 115 0.49 17.11 19.68
N ASN A 116 0.25 15.80 19.59
CA ASN A 116 1.19 14.78 20.04
C ASN A 116 2.12 14.31 18.91
N ALA A 117 1.77 14.60 17.66
CA ALA A 117 2.54 14.25 16.47
C ALA A 117 3.44 15.43 16.05
N SER A 118 4.66 15.13 15.57
CA SER A 118 5.47 16.15 14.91
C SER A 118 4.83 16.55 13.58
N VAL A 119 5.03 17.79 13.15
CA VAL A 119 4.50 18.31 11.87
C VAL A 119 4.87 17.38 10.69
N ILE A 120 6.09 16.83 10.71
CA ILE A 120 6.58 15.91 9.67
C ILE A 120 5.91 14.54 9.77
N SER A 121 5.71 13.99 10.98
CA SER A 121 5.04 12.70 11.12
C SER A 121 3.57 12.80 10.72
N LEU A 122 2.89 13.90 11.06
CA LEU A 122 1.53 14.19 10.63
C LEU A 122 1.43 14.28 9.11
N PHE A 123 2.35 15.00 8.46
CA PHE A 123 2.40 15.10 7.00
C PHE A 123 2.61 13.74 6.32
N ARG A 124 3.56 12.93 6.80
CA ARG A 124 3.79 11.57 6.26
C ARG A 124 2.56 10.68 6.45
N ALA A 125 1.93 10.74 7.62
CA ALA A 125 0.76 9.95 7.90
C ALA A 125 -0.45 10.36 7.02
N HIS A 126 -0.58 11.64 6.66
CA HIS A 126 -1.54 12.11 5.64
C HIS A 126 -1.21 11.59 4.22
N GLN A 127 0.07 11.58 3.83
CA GLN A 127 0.50 11.00 2.55
C GLN A 127 0.17 9.51 2.48
N ASP A 128 0.56 8.76 3.51
CA ASP A 128 0.34 7.31 3.60
C ASP A 128 -1.16 6.96 3.66
N ALA A 129 -1.98 7.77 4.34
CA ALA A 129 -3.42 7.58 4.36
C ALA A 129 -4.03 7.83 2.98
N THR A 130 -3.59 8.89 2.29
CA THR A 130 -4.09 9.24 0.95
C THR A 130 -3.75 8.17 -0.09
N THR A 131 -2.54 7.63 -0.07
CA THR A 131 -2.14 6.54 -0.99
C THR A 131 -2.97 5.28 -0.74
N LYS A 132 -3.08 4.84 0.52
CA LYS A 132 -3.87 3.66 0.90
C LYS A 132 -5.35 3.77 0.49
N ILE A 133 -5.96 4.95 0.68
CA ILE A 133 -7.37 5.16 0.31
C ILE A 133 -7.54 5.17 -1.21
N ASN A 134 -6.61 5.79 -1.95
CA ASN A 134 -6.65 5.81 -3.42
C ASN A 134 -6.46 4.42 -4.02
N GLU A 135 -5.60 3.57 -3.43
CA GLU A 135 -5.46 2.17 -3.82
C GLU A 135 -6.77 1.40 -3.63
N ARG A 136 -7.43 1.56 -2.47
CA ARG A 136 -8.74 0.94 -2.23
C ARG A 136 -9.84 1.44 -3.14
N ILE A 137 -9.84 2.73 -3.49
CA ILE A 137 -10.81 3.28 -4.45
C ILE A 137 -10.63 2.59 -5.81
N LYS A 138 -9.38 2.37 -6.26
CA LYS A 138 -9.12 1.63 -7.50
C LYS A 138 -9.60 0.18 -7.41
N GLU A 139 -9.38 -0.48 -6.28
CA GLU A 139 -9.87 -1.85 -6.03
C GLU A 139 -11.40 -1.92 -6.05
N GLU A 140 -12.11 -1.04 -5.31
CA GLU A 140 -13.58 -1.04 -5.29
C GLU A 140 -14.20 -0.60 -6.63
N GLN A 141 -13.59 0.34 -7.36
CA GLN A 141 -14.06 0.73 -8.69
C GLN A 141 -13.90 -0.40 -9.71
N SER A 142 -12.85 -1.22 -9.59
CA SER A 142 -12.65 -2.41 -10.43
C SER A 142 -13.67 -3.53 -10.16
N ASN A 143 -14.24 -3.57 -8.95
CA ASN A 143 -15.25 -4.55 -8.55
C ASN A 143 -16.67 -4.22 -9.08
N ILE A 144 -16.99 -2.97 -9.43
CA ILE A 144 -18.35 -2.56 -9.85
C ILE A 144 -18.62 -2.83 -11.36
N GLN A 145 -17.60 -3.11 -12.16
CA GLN A 145 -17.73 -3.39 -13.61
C GLN A 145 -17.76 -4.88 -13.99
N THR A 146 -17.63 -5.81 -13.04
CA THR A 146 -17.08 -7.14 -13.36
C THR A 146 -17.94 -8.34 -12.96
N ASP A 147 -19.26 -8.23 -12.79
CA ASP A 147 -20.08 -9.40 -12.37
C ASP A 147 -20.11 -10.60 -13.35
N HIS A 148 -19.65 -10.45 -14.59
CA HIS A 148 -19.52 -11.55 -15.56
C HIS A 148 -18.07 -11.95 -15.93
N SER A 149 -17.05 -11.27 -15.37
CA SER A 149 -15.64 -11.47 -15.75
C SER A 149 -14.71 -11.78 -14.57
N VAL A 150 -15.23 -11.91 -13.34
CA VAL A 150 -14.41 -12.08 -12.12
C VAL A 150 -13.51 -13.30 -12.19
N ILE A 151 -13.99 -14.42 -12.72
CA ILE A 151 -13.21 -15.66 -12.76
C ILE A 151 -12.07 -15.54 -13.78
N SER A 152 -12.34 -15.03 -14.98
CA SER A 152 -11.30 -14.81 -16.00
C SER A 152 -10.27 -13.73 -15.61
N ALA A 153 -10.70 -12.68 -14.92
CA ALA A 153 -9.82 -11.59 -14.47
C ALA A 153 -8.96 -12.01 -13.25
N ARG A 154 -9.53 -12.76 -12.29
CA ARG A 154 -8.75 -13.34 -11.17
C ARG A 154 -7.71 -14.36 -11.66
N ILE A 155 -8.05 -15.17 -12.66
CA ILE A 155 -7.10 -16.10 -13.31
C ILE A 155 -5.96 -15.33 -14.03
N GLN A 156 -6.14 -14.07 -14.41
CA GLN A 156 -5.07 -13.27 -15.03
C GLN A 156 -4.28 -12.42 -14.03
N SER A 157 -4.88 -12.02 -12.91
CA SER A 157 -4.24 -11.16 -11.90
C SER A 157 -3.52 -11.91 -10.79
N SER A 158 -3.88 -13.17 -10.53
CA SER A 158 -3.27 -13.95 -9.45
C SER A 158 -1.94 -14.59 -9.87
N PRO A 159 -0.93 -14.60 -9.00
CA PRO A 159 0.40 -15.10 -9.34
C PRO A 159 0.50 -16.64 -9.35
N THR A 160 -0.46 -17.33 -8.73
CA THR A 160 -0.48 -18.79 -8.59
C THR A 160 -1.85 -19.37 -8.98
N HIS A 161 -1.79 -20.38 -9.83
CA HIS A 161 -2.94 -21.12 -10.33
C HIS A 161 -2.82 -22.59 -9.95
N SER A 162 -3.97 -23.24 -9.77
CA SER A 162 -4.05 -24.65 -9.45
C SER A 162 -5.12 -25.35 -10.30
N LEU A 163 -4.91 -26.62 -10.61
CA LEU A 163 -5.89 -27.44 -11.34
C LEU A 163 -6.38 -28.57 -10.44
N TYR A 164 -7.67 -28.58 -10.13
CA TYR A 164 -8.33 -29.68 -9.46
C TYR A 164 -8.76 -30.74 -10.48
N VAL A 165 -8.44 -31.99 -10.20
CA VAL A 165 -8.77 -33.14 -11.05
C VAL A 165 -9.33 -34.25 -10.17
N PHE A 166 -10.53 -34.72 -10.51
CA PHE A 166 -11.19 -35.82 -9.81
C PHE A 166 -11.52 -36.95 -10.79
N VAL A 167 -10.93 -38.12 -10.54
CA VAL A 167 -11.13 -39.33 -11.34
C VAL A 167 -12.44 -39.99 -10.93
N ARG A 168 -13.43 -39.97 -11.82
CA ARG A 168 -14.76 -40.55 -11.57
C ARG A 168 -14.79 -42.04 -11.85
N ASN A 169 -14.23 -42.46 -12.97
CA ASN A 169 -14.26 -43.85 -13.41
C ASN A 169 -13.12 -44.16 -14.39
N PHE A 170 -12.63 -45.39 -14.40
CA PHE A 170 -11.65 -45.86 -15.36
C PHE A 170 -12.15 -47.13 -16.04
N VAL A 171 -12.39 -47.06 -17.35
CA VAL A 171 -13.03 -48.11 -18.15
C VAL A 171 -11.99 -48.72 -19.08
N CYS A 172 -11.23 -49.70 -18.59
CA CYS A 172 -10.30 -50.48 -19.42
C CYS A 172 -10.17 -51.92 -18.92
N ARG A 173 -10.16 -52.90 -19.84
CA ARG A 173 -10.01 -54.33 -19.51
C ARG A 173 -8.52 -54.70 -19.48
N ILE A 174 -7.83 -54.40 -18.38
CA ILE A 174 -6.39 -54.68 -18.26
C ILE A 174 -6.11 -56.14 -17.83
N GLY A 175 -6.98 -56.74 -17.02
CA GLY A 175 -6.87 -58.15 -16.58
C GLY A 175 -5.77 -58.44 -15.54
N GLU A 176 -4.91 -57.48 -15.23
CA GLU A 176 -3.87 -57.52 -14.20
C GLU A 176 -3.94 -56.23 -13.33
N ASP A 177 -3.25 -56.24 -12.18
CA ASP A 177 -3.12 -55.03 -11.37
C ASP A 177 -2.30 -53.96 -12.11
N SER A 178 -2.69 -52.69 -11.97
CA SER A 178 -2.16 -51.59 -12.79
C SER A 178 -1.90 -50.33 -11.98
N GLU A 179 -0.95 -49.53 -12.43
CA GLU A 179 -0.58 -48.23 -11.89
C GLU A 179 -0.89 -47.15 -12.93
N LEU A 180 -1.66 -46.14 -12.53
CA LEU A 180 -2.01 -44.99 -13.37
C LEU A 180 -1.19 -43.78 -12.92
N PHE A 181 -0.39 -43.22 -13.82
CA PHE A 181 0.42 -42.03 -13.58
C PHE A 181 -0.18 -40.85 -14.34
N MET A 182 -0.70 -39.86 -13.61
CA MET A 182 -1.24 -38.63 -14.18
C MET A 182 -0.29 -37.45 -14.00
N SER A 183 -0.01 -36.70 -15.07
CA SER A 183 0.83 -35.49 -14.98
C SER A 183 0.50 -34.48 -16.08
N LEU A 184 0.96 -33.25 -15.87
CA LEU A 184 0.85 -32.16 -16.82
C LEU A 184 2.04 -32.17 -17.77
N TYR A 185 1.78 -32.13 -19.07
CA TYR A 185 2.79 -32.27 -20.13
C TYR A 185 2.79 -31.06 -21.08
N ASP A 186 4.00 -30.57 -21.39
CA ASP A 186 4.24 -29.56 -22.41
C ASP A 186 4.66 -30.23 -23.73
N PRO A 187 3.86 -30.14 -24.81
CA PRO A 187 4.20 -30.71 -26.11
C PRO A 187 5.38 -30.00 -26.79
N ASN A 188 5.56 -28.70 -26.56
CA ASN A 188 6.57 -27.89 -27.26
C ASN A 188 7.97 -28.16 -26.71
N LYS A 189 8.08 -28.27 -25.38
CA LYS A 189 9.35 -28.59 -24.70
C LYS A 189 9.59 -30.09 -24.54
N GLN A 190 8.58 -30.91 -24.80
CA GLN A 190 8.57 -32.34 -24.54
C GLN A 190 8.91 -32.72 -23.08
N THR A 191 8.52 -31.88 -22.12
CA THR A 191 8.81 -32.10 -20.70
C THR A 191 7.55 -32.22 -19.85
N ILE A 192 7.63 -32.99 -18.77
CA ILE A 192 6.61 -33.08 -17.73
C ILE A 192 6.77 -31.84 -16.81
N ILE A 193 5.66 -31.19 -16.48
CA ILE A 193 5.62 -29.95 -15.69
C ILE A 193 5.40 -30.25 -14.20
N SER A 194 4.52 -31.21 -13.88
CA SER A 194 4.08 -31.53 -12.52
C SER A 194 4.66 -32.84 -12.02
N GLU A 195 4.64 -33.05 -10.70
CA GLU A 195 4.77 -34.38 -10.11
C GLU A 195 3.74 -35.35 -10.71
N ASN A 196 4.12 -36.63 -10.78
CA ASN A 196 3.20 -37.68 -11.19
C ASN A 196 2.24 -37.99 -10.05
N TYR A 197 0.95 -38.04 -10.33
CA TYR A 197 -0.08 -38.50 -9.41
C TYR A 197 -0.35 -39.99 -9.67
N LEU A 198 -0.17 -40.82 -8.63
CA LEU A 198 -0.23 -42.28 -8.75
C LEU A 198 -1.54 -42.83 -8.18
N VAL A 199 -2.29 -43.57 -9.00
CA VAL A 199 -3.47 -44.33 -8.59
C VAL A 199 -3.25 -45.84 -8.85
N ARG A 200 -3.38 -46.67 -7.81
CA ARG A 200 -3.27 -48.14 -7.93
C ARG A 200 -4.63 -48.77 -8.23
N TRP A 201 -4.74 -49.35 -9.42
CA TRP A 201 -5.95 -49.97 -9.92
C TRP A 201 -5.88 -51.51 -9.85
N GLY A 202 -6.88 -52.14 -9.24
CA GLY A 202 -6.92 -53.59 -9.08
C GLY A 202 -7.42 -54.33 -10.32
N SER A 203 -6.98 -55.57 -10.47
CA SER A 203 -7.34 -56.53 -11.53
C SER A 203 -8.85 -56.82 -11.67
N LYS A 204 -9.65 -56.54 -10.62
CA LYS A 204 -11.12 -56.69 -10.62
C LYS A 204 -11.88 -55.43 -11.09
N GLY A 205 -11.18 -54.39 -11.54
CA GLY A 205 -11.80 -53.14 -12.03
C GLY A 205 -12.15 -52.13 -10.93
N PHE A 206 -11.64 -52.32 -9.71
CA PHE A 206 -11.79 -51.39 -8.59
C PHE A 206 -10.42 -51.03 -8.00
N PRO A 207 -10.24 -49.85 -7.38
CA PRO A 207 -9.05 -49.51 -6.60
C PRO A 207 -8.73 -50.56 -5.53
N ARG A 208 -7.43 -50.82 -5.28
CA ARG A 208 -6.96 -51.96 -4.46
C ARG A 208 -7.32 -51.88 -2.97
N GLU A 209 -7.61 -50.70 -2.41
CA GLU A 209 -7.91 -50.50 -0.99
C GLU A 209 -9.14 -49.59 -0.79
N VAL A 210 -10.01 -49.92 0.17
CA VAL A 210 -11.26 -49.17 0.49
C VAL A 210 -10.97 -47.77 1.05
N GLU A 211 -9.79 -47.57 1.67
CA GLU A 211 -9.30 -46.26 2.11
C GLU A 211 -8.91 -45.33 0.94
N MET A 212 -8.71 -45.87 -0.27
CA MET A 212 -8.25 -45.10 -1.46
C MET A 212 -9.38 -44.39 -2.23
N LEU A 213 -10.65 -44.47 -1.81
CA LEU A 213 -11.73 -43.67 -2.40
C LEU A 213 -11.47 -42.15 -2.24
N ASN A 214 -10.78 -41.75 -1.15
CA ASN A 214 -10.33 -40.38 -0.94
C ASN A 214 -9.14 -39.98 -1.82
N ASN A 215 -8.38 -40.96 -2.33
CA ASN A 215 -7.19 -40.75 -3.14
C ASN A 215 -7.48 -40.70 -4.64
N LEU A 216 -8.72 -40.38 -5.08
CA LEU A 216 -9.07 -40.16 -6.49
C LEU A 216 -9.12 -38.66 -6.87
N LYS A 217 -8.89 -37.78 -5.90
CA LYS A 217 -8.84 -36.32 -6.05
C LYS A 217 -7.39 -35.85 -5.97
N VAL A 218 -6.95 -35.07 -6.94
CA VAL A 218 -5.65 -34.40 -6.94
C VAL A 218 -5.78 -32.92 -7.26
N VAL A 219 -4.97 -32.10 -6.60
CA VAL A 219 -4.77 -30.69 -6.95
C VAL A 219 -3.35 -30.52 -7.45
N PHE A 220 -3.21 -30.12 -8.72
CA PHE A 220 -1.93 -29.67 -9.26
C PHE A 220 -1.72 -28.21 -8.86
N THR A 221 -0.70 -27.91 -8.06
CA THR A 221 -0.42 -26.57 -7.52
C THR A 221 0.83 -25.94 -8.13
N ASP A 222 1.07 -24.67 -7.82
CA ASP A 222 2.27 -23.90 -8.21
C ASP A 222 2.40 -23.61 -9.71
N LEU A 223 1.28 -23.54 -10.44
CA LEU A 223 1.27 -23.13 -11.85
C LEU A 223 1.36 -21.61 -11.93
N GLY A 224 2.41 -21.08 -12.56
CA GLY A 224 2.62 -19.64 -12.70
C GLY A 224 2.04 -19.07 -14.00
N ASN A 225 2.13 -17.75 -14.16
CA ASN A 225 1.67 -17.07 -15.37
C ASN A 225 2.46 -17.49 -16.62
N LYS A 226 3.76 -17.82 -16.49
CA LYS A 226 4.55 -18.42 -17.59
C LYS A 226 4.02 -19.77 -18.04
N ASP A 227 3.39 -20.53 -17.16
CA ASP A 227 2.81 -21.83 -17.50
C ASP A 227 1.44 -21.65 -18.16
N LEU A 228 0.61 -20.72 -17.66
CA LEU A 228 -0.68 -20.37 -18.27
C LEU A 228 -0.53 -19.77 -19.67
N ASN A 229 0.52 -18.99 -19.91
CA ASN A 229 0.79 -18.36 -21.21
C ASN A 229 1.29 -19.35 -22.27
N ARG A 230 1.51 -20.63 -21.94
CA ARG A 230 1.87 -21.64 -22.94
C ARG A 230 0.71 -21.86 -23.92
N GLU A 231 1.04 -22.14 -25.17
CA GLU A 231 0.02 -22.34 -26.21
C GLU A 231 -0.86 -23.54 -25.93
N LYS A 232 -0.24 -24.68 -25.55
CA LYS A 232 -0.93 -25.94 -25.23
C LYS A 232 -0.39 -26.62 -23.98
N ILE A 233 -1.28 -27.13 -23.13
CA ILE A 233 -0.99 -27.98 -21.97
C ILE A 233 -1.85 -29.23 -22.08
N TYR A 234 -1.22 -30.40 -21.98
CA TYR A 234 -1.92 -31.70 -21.99
C TYR A 234 -1.94 -32.33 -20.61
N LEU A 235 -3.07 -32.93 -20.23
CA LEU A 235 -3.14 -33.90 -19.15
C LEU A 235 -2.82 -35.28 -19.74
N ILE A 236 -1.78 -35.92 -19.25
CA ILE A 236 -1.39 -37.28 -19.67
C ILE A 236 -1.68 -38.26 -18.53
N CYS A 237 -2.18 -39.45 -18.88
CA CYS A 237 -2.33 -40.59 -17.98
C CYS A 237 -1.61 -41.79 -18.58
N GLN A 238 -0.47 -42.17 -18.01
CA GLN A 238 0.29 -43.35 -18.40
C GLN A 238 -0.16 -44.56 -17.58
N ILE A 239 -0.40 -45.67 -18.26
CA ILE A 239 -0.87 -46.91 -17.65
C ILE A 239 0.26 -47.94 -17.67
N VAL A 240 0.62 -48.41 -16.49
CA VAL A 240 1.66 -49.42 -16.29
C VAL A 240 1.00 -50.66 -15.66
N ARG A 241 1.04 -51.80 -16.36
CA ARG A 241 0.57 -53.08 -15.82
C ARG A 241 1.65 -53.72 -14.96
N VAL A 242 1.25 -54.32 -13.84
CA VAL A 242 2.13 -54.99 -12.89
C VAL A 242 1.74 -56.47 -12.83
N GLY A 243 2.53 -57.34 -13.47
CA GLY A 243 2.13 -58.72 -13.68
C GLY A 243 3.18 -59.63 -14.32
N ARG A 244 2.75 -60.65 -15.07
CA ARG A 244 3.62 -61.70 -15.65
C ARG A 244 4.06 -61.38 -17.07
N MET A 245 5.32 -61.65 -17.43
CA MET A 245 5.94 -61.24 -18.70
C MET A 245 5.17 -61.63 -19.99
N GLU A 246 4.56 -62.82 -20.07
CA GLU A 246 3.76 -63.29 -21.22
C GLU A 246 2.37 -63.80 -20.79
N LEU A 247 1.33 -63.47 -21.57
CA LEU A 247 -0.07 -63.88 -21.35
C LEU A 247 -0.43 -65.20 -22.05
N LYS A 248 0.47 -65.76 -22.87
CA LYS A 248 0.27 -67.03 -23.58
C LYS A 248 1.23 -68.08 -23.04
N GLU A 249 0.83 -68.79 -22.00
CA GLU A 249 1.06 -70.25 -21.87
C GLU A 249 0.48 -70.77 -20.55
N THR A 250 -0.38 -71.78 -20.69
CA THR A 250 -1.25 -72.34 -19.65
C THR A 250 -0.58 -73.47 -18.87
N ASN A 251 0.74 -73.44 -18.63
CA ASN A 251 1.42 -74.53 -17.92
C ASN A 251 2.40 -74.08 -16.83
N THR A 252 2.30 -74.80 -15.72
CA THR A 252 2.91 -74.58 -14.42
C THR A 252 4.44 -74.67 -14.43
N LYS A 253 5.14 -73.55 -14.16
CA LYS A 253 6.42 -73.47 -13.40
C LYS A 253 6.91 -72.02 -13.24
N LYS A 254 7.02 -71.56 -11.97
CA LYS A 254 7.64 -70.31 -11.47
C LYS A 254 7.63 -69.10 -12.43
N CYS A 255 6.48 -68.46 -12.58
CA CYS A 255 6.39 -67.16 -13.27
C CYS A 255 7.06 -66.05 -12.45
N THR A 256 7.78 -65.16 -13.13
CA THR A 256 8.18 -63.85 -12.61
C THR A 256 6.93 -63.06 -12.20
N GLN A 257 6.90 -62.56 -10.97
CA GLN A 257 5.81 -61.77 -10.41
C GLN A 257 6.31 -60.35 -10.12
N GLY A 258 5.47 -59.34 -10.32
CA GLY A 258 5.78 -57.95 -9.97
C GLY A 258 6.56 -57.14 -11.02
N LEU A 259 6.53 -57.54 -12.29
CA LEU A 259 7.20 -56.79 -13.37
C LEU A 259 6.29 -55.65 -13.85
N ARG A 260 6.81 -54.41 -13.81
CA ARG A 260 6.13 -53.18 -14.28
C ARG A 260 6.37 -53.03 -15.78
N ARG A 261 5.30 -52.94 -16.59
CA ARG A 261 5.37 -52.85 -18.06
C ARG A 261 4.38 -51.80 -18.58
N PRO A 262 4.72 -51.03 -19.62
CA PRO A 262 3.79 -50.06 -20.18
C PRO A 262 2.62 -50.79 -20.85
N PHE A 263 1.42 -50.24 -20.72
CA PHE A 263 0.20 -50.78 -21.32
C PHE A 263 -0.44 -49.81 -22.32
N GLY A 264 -0.44 -48.51 -22.01
CA GLY A 264 -0.94 -47.46 -22.90
C GLY A 264 -0.92 -46.08 -22.26
N VAL A 265 -1.37 -45.09 -23.03
CA VAL A 265 -1.40 -43.68 -22.62
C VAL A 265 -2.74 -43.07 -23.01
N ALA A 266 -3.28 -42.22 -22.15
CA ALA A 266 -4.46 -41.39 -22.41
C ALA A 266 -4.05 -39.91 -22.35
N VAL A 267 -4.54 -39.08 -23.27
CA VAL A 267 -4.10 -37.68 -23.43
C VAL A 267 -5.31 -36.79 -23.68
N MET A 268 -5.38 -35.64 -23.01
CA MET A 268 -6.41 -34.62 -23.24
C MET A 268 -5.82 -33.22 -23.24
N ASP A 269 -6.25 -32.37 -24.18
CA ASP A 269 -5.93 -30.93 -24.17
C ASP A 269 -6.79 -30.22 -23.12
N ILE A 270 -6.14 -29.56 -22.17
CA ILE A 270 -6.80 -28.86 -21.05
C ILE A 270 -6.54 -27.35 -21.08
N SER A 271 -5.98 -26.83 -22.18
CA SER A 271 -5.54 -25.44 -22.30
C SER A 271 -6.67 -24.43 -22.09
N ASP A 272 -7.85 -24.71 -22.66
CA ASP A 272 -9.02 -23.83 -22.54
C ASP A 272 -9.64 -23.84 -21.14
N ILE A 273 -9.47 -24.95 -20.41
CA ILE A 273 -9.98 -25.12 -19.04
C ILE A 273 -9.06 -24.40 -18.06
N ILE A 274 -7.74 -24.55 -18.19
CA ILE A 274 -6.75 -23.84 -17.37
C ILE A 274 -6.83 -22.31 -17.60
N LYS A 275 -7.05 -21.87 -18.84
CA LYS A 275 -7.16 -20.43 -19.18
C LYS A 275 -8.50 -19.81 -18.76
N GLY A 276 -9.42 -20.59 -18.18
CA GLY A 276 -10.74 -20.11 -17.76
C GLY A 276 -11.66 -19.68 -18.91
N LYS A 277 -11.41 -20.14 -20.15
CA LYS A 277 -12.27 -19.84 -21.32
C LYS A 277 -13.54 -20.68 -21.34
N ILE A 278 -13.51 -21.85 -20.70
CA ILE A 278 -14.64 -22.77 -20.58
C ILE A 278 -14.87 -23.02 -19.10
N GLU A 279 -15.95 -22.45 -18.54
CA GLU A 279 -16.42 -22.86 -17.21
C GLU A 279 -16.89 -24.31 -17.27
N CYS A 280 -16.25 -25.16 -16.46
CA CYS A 280 -16.67 -26.55 -16.27
C CYS A 280 -17.40 -26.64 -14.94
N ASP A 281 -18.72 -26.84 -15.01
CA ASP A 281 -19.52 -27.21 -13.84
C ASP A 281 -18.98 -28.49 -13.20
N GLU A 282 -19.15 -28.61 -11.88
CA GLU A 282 -18.61 -29.71 -11.06
C GLU A 282 -19.10 -31.11 -11.51
N GLU A 283 -20.14 -31.16 -12.35
CA GLU A 283 -20.74 -32.37 -12.90
C GLU A 283 -20.30 -32.70 -14.33
N LYS A 284 -19.61 -31.80 -15.04
CA LYS A 284 -19.21 -32.01 -16.43
C LYS A 284 -18.08 -33.04 -16.52
N GLN A 285 -18.41 -34.26 -16.92
CA GLN A 285 -17.46 -35.35 -17.07
C GLN A 285 -16.76 -35.29 -18.42
N HIS A 286 -15.43 -35.36 -18.41
CA HIS A 286 -14.60 -35.46 -19.60
C HIS A 286 -14.13 -36.90 -19.79
N PHE A 287 -14.35 -37.45 -20.99
CA PHE A 287 -13.85 -38.76 -21.38
C PHE A 287 -12.50 -38.61 -22.08
N ILE A 288 -11.46 -39.22 -21.51
CA ILE A 288 -10.11 -39.25 -22.09
C ILE A 288 -9.93 -40.62 -22.75
N PRO A 289 -9.86 -40.70 -24.09
CA PRO A 289 -9.71 -41.96 -24.81
C PRO A 289 -8.37 -42.62 -24.49
N PHE A 290 -8.41 -43.94 -24.30
CA PHE A 290 -7.22 -44.74 -24.05
C PHE A 290 -6.59 -45.22 -25.36
N PHE A 291 -5.27 -45.06 -25.49
CA PHE A 291 -4.51 -45.56 -26.63
C PHE A 291 -3.52 -46.67 -26.18
N PRO A 292 -3.70 -47.91 -26.65
CA PRO A 292 -2.79 -49.00 -26.32
C PRO A 292 -1.44 -48.83 -27.00
N VAL A 293 -0.35 -49.27 -26.35
CA VAL A 293 0.97 -49.37 -27.00
C VAL A 293 0.98 -50.61 -27.89
N VAL A 294 0.94 -50.44 -29.22
CA VAL A 294 0.82 -51.55 -30.20
C VAL A 294 2.18 -51.99 -30.76
N ALA A 295 3.22 -51.15 -30.74
CA ALA A 295 4.52 -51.44 -31.36
C ALA A 295 5.70 -51.39 -30.38
N GLU A 296 6.71 -52.25 -30.62
CA GLU A 296 7.95 -52.39 -29.83
C GLU A 296 8.88 -51.16 -29.88
N ASN A 297 8.58 -50.18 -30.75
CA ASN A 297 9.37 -48.95 -30.95
C ASN A 297 8.63 -47.65 -30.55
N ASP A 298 7.42 -47.73 -30.01
CA ASP A 298 6.63 -46.54 -29.64
C ASP A 298 6.98 -46.08 -28.21
N PHE A 299 7.97 -45.19 -28.11
CA PHE A 299 8.28 -44.47 -26.87
C PHE A 299 7.19 -43.44 -26.52
N LEU A 300 7.18 -42.97 -25.26
CA LEU A 300 6.15 -42.07 -24.73
C LEU A 300 5.96 -40.80 -25.59
N HIS A 301 7.02 -40.07 -25.93
CA HIS A 301 6.89 -38.83 -26.72
C HIS A 301 6.41 -39.04 -28.17
N PRO A 302 6.94 -40.00 -28.96
CA PRO A 302 6.38 -40.34 -30.27
C PRO A 302 4.91 -40.75 -30.22
N LEU A 303 4.50 -41.53 -29.20
CA LEU A 303 3.12 -41.96 -29.01
C LEU A 303 2.21 -40.76 -28.68
N LEU A 304 2.64 -39.85 -27.80
CA LEU A 304 1.91 -38.62 -27.49
C LEU A 304 1.70 -37.74 -28.74
N ASN A 305 2.72 -37.61 -29.59
CA ASN A 305 2.61 -36.84 -30.83
C ASN A 305 1.67 -37.50 -31.85
N LYS A 306 1.66 -38.84 -31.92
CA LYS A 306 0.75 -39.59 -32.79
C LYS A 306 -0.70 -39.48 -32.31
N VAL A 307 -0.93 -39.59 -31.00
CA VAL A 307 -2.25 -39.49 -30.35
C VAL A 307 -2.83 -38.08 -30.42
N THR A 308 -2.01 -37.04 -30.32
CA THR A 308 -2.46 -35.64 -30.50
C THR A 308 -2.80 -35.31 -31.95
N ALA A 309 -2.22 -36.03 -32.93
CA ALA A 309 -2.48 -35.85 -34.35
C ALA A 309 -3.67 -36.69 -34.89
N SER A 310 -3.96 -37.86 -34.31
CA SER A 310 -5.07 -38.72 -34.73
C SER A 310 -6.24 -38.68 -33.73
N ARG A 311 -7.35 -38.01 -34.10
CA ARG A 311 -8.65 -38.20 -33.42
C ARG A 311 -9.24 -39.55 -33.82
N GLY A 312 -8.67 -40.63 -33.30
CA GLY A 312 -9.14 -42.00 -33.56
C GLY A 312 -10.20 -42.45 -32.56
N ASP A 313 -11.19 -43.22 -33.06
CA ASP A 313 -12.24 -43.85 -32.28
C ASP A 313 -11.64 -44.89 -31.30
N SER A 314 -11.57 -44.56 -30.01
CA SER A 314 -11.25 -45.52 -28.96
C SER A 314 -12.49 -46.34 -28.70
N GLY A 315 -12.50 -47.65 -29.00
CA GLY A 315 -13.65 -48.55 -28.83
C GLY A 315 -14.19 -48.69 -27.39
N GLY A 316 -14.73 -47.61 -26.83
CA GLY A 316 -15.34 -47.48 -25.50
C GLY A 316 -14.39 -47.51 -24.29
N GLN A 317 -13.06 -47.56 -24.49
CA GLN A 317 -12.09 -47.63 -23.39
C GLN A 317 -11.44 -46.28 -23.10
N GLY A 318 -11.41 -45.86 -21.83
CA GLY A 318 -10.89 -44.54 -21.44
C GLY A 318 -11.06 -44.20 -19.96
N LEU A 319 -10.68 -42.97 -19.62
CA LEU A 319 -10.70 -42.42 -18.27
C LEU A 319 -11.74 -41.29 -18.18
N TRP A 320 -12.63 -41.36 -17.18
CA TRP A 320 -13.61 -40.32 -16.88
C TRP A 320 -13.12 -39.42 -15.76
N VAL A 321 -13.01 -38.12 -16.06
CA VAL A 321 -12.42 -37.13 -15.16
C VAL A 321 -13.28 -35.88 -15.11
N THR A 322 -13.45 -35.30 -13.92
CA THR A 322 -13.98 -33.94 -13.73
C THR A 322 -12.83 -33.02 -13.34
N MET A 323 -12.74 -31.84 -13.97
CA MET A 323 -11.64 -30.91 -13.74
C MET A 323 -12.13 -29.48 -13.56
N LYS A 324 -11.48 -28.73 -12.66
CA LYS A 324 -11.82 -27.34 -12.35
C LYS A 324 -10.54 -26.53 -12.10
N ALA A 325 -10.40 -25.40 -12.79
CA ALA A 325 -9.32 -24.46 -12.53
C ALA A 325 -9.63 -23.66 -11.26
N LEU A 326 -8.67 -23.59 -10.34
CA LEU A 326 -8.77 -22.89 -9.06
C LEU A 326 -7.64 -21.87 -8.97
N VAL A 327 -7.92 -20.73 -8.32
CA VAL A 327 -6.96 -19.62 -8.20
C VAL A 327 -6.47 -19.54 -6.76
N GLY A 328 -5.15 -19.34 -6.58
CA GLY A 328 -4.52 -19.19 -5.27
C GLY A 328 -3.67 -20.38 -4.83
N ASP A 329 -3.02 -20.22 -3.69
CA ASP A 329 -2.22 -21.27 -3.04
C ASP A 329 -3.12 -22.32 -2.34
N ILE A 330 -2.58 -23.50 -2.05
CA ILE A 330 -3.32 -24.61 -1.42
C ILE A 330 -4.01 -24.21 -0.10
N VAL A 331 -3.40 -23.32 0.68
CA VAL A 331 -3.98 -22.82 1.94
C VAL A 331 -5.20 -21.94 1.66
N GLN A 332 -5.15 -21.12 0.62
CA GLN A 332 -6.26 -20.26 0.21
C GLN A 332 -7.39 -21.08 -0.41
N ILE A 333 -7.06 -22.01 -1.32
CA ILE A 333 -8.03 -22.88 -1.98
C ILE A 333 -8.81 -23.72 -0.96
N ARG A 334 -8.15 -24.23 0.08
CA ARG A 334 -8.81 -24.98 1.16
C ARG A 334 -9.79 -24.13 2.00
N LYS A 335 -9.58 -22.81 2.07
CA LYS A 335 -10.50 -21.89 2.76
C LYS A 335 -11.68 -21.48 1.87
N GLU A 336 -11.41 -21.24 0.58
CA GLU A 336 -12.42 -20.77 -0.38
C GLU A 336 -13.33 -21.91 -0.90
N TYR A 337 -12.79 -23.12 -1.06
CA TYR A 337 -13.49 -24.30 -1.60
C TYR A 337 -13.35 -25.54 -0.71
N PRO A 338 -13.83 -25.50 0.55
CA PRO A 338 -13.68 -26.62 1.48
C PRO A 338 -14.43 -27.88 1.01
N HIS A 339 -15.49 -27.74 0.20
CA HIS A 339 -16.24 -28.89 -0.35
C HIS A 339 -15.49 -29.66 -1.45
N LEU A 340 -14.53 -29.02 -2.12
CA LEU A 340 -13.74 -29.64 -3.19
C LEU A 340 -12.41 -30.19 -2.67
N VAL A 341 -11.71 -29.41 -1.83
CA VAL A 341 -10.34 -29.68 -1.39
C VAL A 341 -10.28 -29.82 0.13
N ASP A 342 -10.36 -31.08 0.58
CA ASP A 342 -10.13 -31.45 1.98
C ASP A 342 -8.65 -31.61 2.33
N ARG A 343 -8.35 -31.73 3.63
CA ARG A 343 -6.99 -32.04 4.13
C ARG A 343 -6.43 -33.36 3.60
N SER A 344 -7.29 -34.32 3.26
CA SER A 344 -6.94 -35.62 2.68
C SER A 344 -6.71 -35.59 1.17
N THR A 345 -6.98 -34.47 0.49
CA THR A 345 -6.80 -34.34 -0.97
C THR A 345 -5.31 -34.35 -1.31
N VAL A 346 -4.94 -35.17 -2.29
CA VAL A 346 -3.55 -35.29 -2.75
C VAL A 346 -3.12 -34.01 -3.46
N VAL A 347 -1.93 -33.51 -3.14
CA VAL A 347 -1.36 -32.31 -3.75
C VAL A 347 -0.15 -32.74 -4.59
N ALA A 348 -0.19 -32.44 -5.89
CA ALA A 348 0.90 -32.67 -6.82
C ALA A 348 1.53 -31.32 -7.20
N ARG A 349 2.76 -31.06 -6.76
CA ARG A 349 3.41 -29.77 -7.00
C ARG A 349 4.06 -29.72 -8.39
N LYS A 350 4.33 -28.51 -8.89
CA LYS A 350 5.17 -28.29 -10.08
C LYS A 350 6.60 -28.76 -9.80
N LEU A 351 7.28 -29.42 -10.75
CA LEU A 351 8.66 -29.93 -10.56
C LEU A 351 9.70 -28.82 -10.31
N GLY A 352 9.45 -27.62 -10.83
CA GLY A 352 10.25 -26.42 -10.56
C GLY A 352 9.59 -25.50 -9.54
N PHE A 353 10.31 -24.43 -9.17
CA PHE A 353 9.76 -23.39 -8.32
C PHE A 353 8.71 -22.54 -9.06
N PRO A 354 7.67 -22.04 -8.34
CA PRO A 354 6.81 -20.98 -8.85
C PRO A 354 7.59 -19.67 -9.02
N GLU A 355 7.03 -18.71 -9.75
CA GLU A 355 7.68 -17.41 -10.01
C GLU A 355 7.81 -16.54 -8.76
N ILE A 356 6.89 -16.71 -7.82
CA ILE A 356 6.87 -16.03 -6.53
C ILE A 356 6.93 -17.10 -5.45
N ILE A 357 7.94 -17.04 -4.59
CA ILE A 357 8.10 -17.91 -3.43
C ILE A 357 7.71 -17.10 -2.20
N MET A 358 6.72 -17.58 -1.45
CA MET A 358 6.24 -16.89 -0.26
C MET A 358 7.20 -17.10 0.93
N PRO A 359 7.41 -16.07 1.77
CA PRO A 359 8.26 -16.22 2.96
C PRO A 359 7.65 -17.26 3.92
N GLY A 360 8.39 -18.35 4.16
CA GLY A 360 7.96 -19.49 4.99
C GLY A 360 7.77 -20.80 4.22
N ASP A 361 7.77 -20.79 2.88
CA ASP A 361 7.75 -22.02 2.08
C ASP A 361 9.14 -22.66 2.04
N ILE A 362 9.34 -23.73 2.82
CA ILE A 362 10.57 -24.51 2.86
C ILE A 362 10.38 -25.75 1.97
N ARG A 363 10.96 -25.71 0.77
CA ARG A 363 10.86 -26.80 -0.21
C ARG A 363 12.23 -27.42 -0.50
N ASN A 364 12.45 -28.62 0.03
CA ASN A 364 13.67 -29.43 -0.18
C ASN A 364 13.32 -30.73 -0.93
N ASP A 365 12.76 -30.62 -2.13
CA ASP A 365 12.39 -31.77 -2.95
C ASP A 365 13.48 -32.05 -4.00
N ILE A 366 14.01 -33.28 -4.02
CA ILE A 366 14.98 -33.71 -5.04
C ILE A 366 14.27 -34.66 -6.01
N TYR A 367 14.21 -34.27 -7.28
CA TYR A 367 13.66 -35.09 -8.36
C TYR A 367 14.79 -35.72 -9.17
N LEU A 368 14.75 -37.05 -9.31
CA LEU A 368 15.71 -37.80 -10.11
C LEU A 368 15.00 -38.37 -11.34
N THR A 369 15.61 -38.19 -12.51
CA THR A 369 15.10 -38.73 -13.78
C THR A 369 16.06 -39.76 -14.34
N LEU A 370 15.59 -40.97 -14.56
CA LEU A 370 16.39 -42.08 -15.09
C LEU A 370 16.36 -42.09 -16.62
N GLN A 371 17.54 -42.08 -17.28
CA GLN A 371 17.67 -42.07 -18.74
C GLN A 371 18.46 -43.26 -19.35
N LYS A 372 18.86 -44.26 -18.55
CA LYS A 372 19.73 -45.38 -18.99
C LYS A 372 18.95 -46.57 -19.57
N ASN A 373 19.62 -47.69 -19.91
CA ASN A 373 19.09 -48.77 -20.78
C ASN A 373 18.90 -50.18 -20.13
N MET A 374 19.10 -50.39 -18.82
CA MET A 374 18.81 -51.68 -18.11
C MET A 374 17.93 -51.53 -16.86
N GLU A 375 17.18 -52.59 -16.45
CA GLU A 375 16.37 -52.61 -15.22
C GLU A 375 17.19 -52.07 -14.03
N VAL A 376 16.75 -50.94 -13.48
CA VAL A 376 17.43 -50.26 -12.37
C VAL A 376 16.63 -50.48 -11.11
N ILE A 377 17.33 -50.95 -10.06
CA ILE A 377 16.83 -50.91 -8.69
C ILE A 377 17.59 -49.80 -7.98
N MET A 378 16.87 -48.81 -7.44
CA MET A 378 17.47 -47.71 -6.68
C MET A 378 17.07 -47.79 -5.22
N MET A 379 18.03 -47.53 -4.35
CA MET A 379 17.87 -47.48 -2.90
C MET A 379 18.66 -46.28 -2.38
N VAL A 380 18.11 -45.56 -1.41
CA VAL A 380 18.84 -44.50 -0.71
C VAL A 380 19.58 -45.16 0.45
N CYS A 381 20.87 -44.86 0.61
CA CYS A 381 21.69 -45.42 1.68
C CYS A 381 22.36 -44.33 2.49
N ASP A 382 22.61 -44.58 3.78
CA ASP A 382 23.43 -43.73 4.62
C ASP A 382 24.93 -43.81 4.27
N GLU A 383 25.77 -43.04 4.97
CA GLU A 383 27.23 -43.03 4.76
C GLU A 383 27.86 -44.41 5.02
N GLU A 384 27.19 -45.24 5.81
CA GLU A 384 27.56 -46.61 6.17
C GLU A 384 27.00 -47.67 5.19
N GLY A 385 26.24 -47.27 4.16
CA GLY A 385 25.69 -48.14 3.12
C GLY A 385 24.38 -48.86 3.51
N LYS A 386 23.75 -48.51 4.63
CA LYS A 386 22.48 -49.07 5.10
C LYS A 386 21.30 -48.32 4.45
N ILE A 387 20.28 -49.08 4.04
CA ILE A 387 19.12 -48.54 3.32
C ILE A 387 18.29 -47.64 4.25
N VAL A 388 18.06 -46.40 3.81
CA VAL A 388 17.14 -45.45 4.45
C VAL A 388 15.72 -45.81 4.06
N SER A 389 14.94 -46.27 5.04
CA SER A 389 13.56 -46.69 4.83
C SER A 389 12.65 -45.51 4.46
N ASN A 390 11.68 -45.73 3.56
CA ASN A 390 10.63 -44.78 3.18
C ASN A 390 11.17 -43.45 2.62
N SER A 391 12.23 -43.52 1.82
CA SER A 391 12.94 -42.36 1.26
C SER A 391 12.55 -42.02 -0.18
N ILE A 392 11.88 -42.93 -0.89
CA ILE A 392 11.56 -42.78 -2.32
C ILE A 392 10.05 -42.68 -2.54
N CYS A 393 9.59 -41.65 -3.25
CA CYS A 393 8.19 -41.50 -3.66
C CYS A 393 8.07 -41.57 -5.20
N LEU A 394 7.29 -42.52 -5.72
CA LEU A 394 7.01 -42.67 -7.16
C LEU A 394 6.15 -41.52 -7.72
N GLY A 395 5.40 -40.85 -6.85
CA GLY A 395 4.47 -39.80 -7.21
C GLY A 395 3.68 -39.30 -5.99
N ALA A 396 2.89 -38.25 -6.19
CA ALA A 396 1.94 -37.76 -5.20
C ALA A 396 0.82 -38.79 -5.00
N GLY A 397 0.45 -39.02 -3.73
CA GLY A 397 -0.67 -39.91 -3.36
C GLY A 397 -0.30 -41.36 -3.03
N ASP A 398 0.96 -41.76 -3.18
CA ASP A 398 1.45 -43.08 -2.77
C ASP A 398 2.28 -43.01 -1.48
N ARG A 399 2.39 -44.14 -0.78
CA ARG A 399 3.25 -44.26 0.41
C ARG A 399 4.72 -44.32 -0.03
N PRO A 400 5.64 -43.70 0.74
CA PRO A 400 7.06 -43.79 0.45
C PRO A 400 7.54 -45.25 0.46
N LEU A 401 8.48 -45.56 -0.43
CA LEU A 401 9.06 -46.88 -0.68
C LEU A 401 10.53 -46.92 -0.27
N ASN A 402 11.04 -48.14 -0.04
CA ASN A 402 12.46 -48.41 0.27
C ASN A 402 13.29 -48.62 -1.01
N ASP A 403 12.71 -49.29 -2.01
CA ASP A 403 13.34 -49.58 -3.30
C ASP A 403 12.48 -49.10 -4.47
N TYR A 404 13.12 -48.43 -5.43
CA TYR A 404 12.54 -48.10 -6.72
C TYR A 404 12.84 -49.20 -7.74
N ARG A 405 11.88 -49.57 -8.57
CA ARG A 405 12.09 -50.48 -9.72
C ARG A 405 11.59 -49.87 -11.00
N SER A 406 12.46 -49.75 -12.00
CA SER A 406 12.10 -49.19 -13.31
C SER A 406 11.14 -50.07 -14.10
N VAL A 407 10.39 -49.48 -15.03
CA VAL A 407 9.56 -50.23 -16.00
C VAL A 407 10.43 -51.05 -16.95
N ILE A 408 9.97 -52.22 -17.38
CA ILE A 408 10.71 -53.11 -18.28
C ILE A 408 10.10 -53.05 -19.68
N TYR A 409 10.92 -52.68 -20.67
CA TYR A 409 10.59 -52.76 -22.09
C TYR A 409 11.12 -54.08 -22.67
N TYR A 410 10.25 -54.84 -23.34
CA TYR A 410 10.60 -56.13 -23.92
C TYR A 410 11.37 -55.93 -25.24
N GLN A 411 12.52 -56.58 -25.41
CA GLN A 411 13.36 -56.59 -26.62
C GLN A 411 13.93 -55.24 -27.13
N VAL A 412 13.75 -54.14 -26.39
CA VAL A 412 14.33 -52.83 -26.75
C VAL A 412 15.78 -52.74 -26.26
N LYS A 413 16.75 -52.59 -27.19
CA LYS A 413 18.18 -52.46 -26.86
C LYS A 413 18.57 -51.12 -26.21
N GLN A 414 17.73 -50.09 -26.35
CA GLN A 414 17.91 -48.76 -25.75
C GLN A 414 16.59 -48.17 -25.25
N PRO A 415 16.02 -48.67 -24.15
CA PRO A 415 14.82 -48.08 -23.57
C PRO A 415 15.18 -46.71 -22.97
N ARG A 416 14.56 -45.64 -23.44
CA ARG A 416 14.64 -44.34 -22.75
C ARG A 416 13.59 -44.32 -21.65
N TRP A 417 13.98 -44.64 -20.43
CA TRP A 417 13.16 -44.28 -19.28
C TRP A 417 13.04 -42.76 -19.25
N MET A 418 11.83 -42.28 -19.02
CA MET A 418 11.52 -40.88 -18.75
C MET A 418 10.72 -40.86 -17.45
N GLU A 419 11.21 -41.63 -16.47
CA GLU A 419 10.61 -41.78 -15.16
C GLU A 419 11.29 -40.82 -14.21
N THR A 420 10.49 -39.93 -13.63
CA THR A 420 10.90 -39.01 -12.58
C THR A 420 10.26 -39.45 -11.28
N PHE A 421 11.08 -39.64 -10.25
CA PHE A 421 10.62 -39.94 -8.89
C PHE A 421 11.27 -38.98 -7.91
N LYS A 422 10.64 -38.82 -6.74
CA LYS A 422 11.05 -37.90 -5.68
C LYS A 422 11.83 -38.65 -4.61
N VAL A 423 12.93 -38.08 -4.14
CA VAL A 423 13.69 -38.56 -2.99
C VAL A 423 13.54 -37.56 -1.84
N SER A 424 13.15 -38.05 -0.68
CA SER A 424 13.14 -37.30 0.57
C SER A 424 14.45 -37.54 1.31
N GLU A 425 15.10 -36.46 1.76
CA GLU A 425 16.41 -36.39 2.46
C GLU A 425 17.67 -36.31 1.57
N CYS A 426 18.60 -35.42 1.97
CA CYS A 426 19.94 -35.28 1.39
C CYS A 426 20.88 -36.37 1.93
N VAL A 427 20.89 -37.57 1.33
CA VAL A 427 21.88 -38.61 1.64
C VAL A 427 22.24 -39.42 0.37
N CYS A 428 23.43 -40.04 0.38
CA CYS A 428 24.05 -40.78 -0.72
C CYS A 428 23.12 -41.77 -1.44
N LEU A 429 23.14 -41.77 -2.78
CA LEU A 429 22.34 -42.68 -3.62
C LEU A 429 23.14 -43.92 -4.07
N CYS A 430 22.56 -45.11 -3.88
CA CYS A 430 23.12 -46.38 -4.34
C CYS A 430 22.35 -46.91 -5.57
N VAL A 431 23.07 -47.24 -6.65
CA VAL A 431 22.49 -47.82 -7.88
C VAL A 431 23.03 -49.23 -8.12
N CYS A 432 22.16 -50.25 -8.05
CA CYS A 432 22.54 -51.63 -8.36
C CYS A 432 22.24 -51.95 -9.84
N ARG A 433 23.25 -52.37 -10.61
CA ARG A 433 23.07 -52.86 -11.99
C ARG A 433 22.98 -54.38 -12.03
N ARG A 434 22.06 -54.93 -12.82
CA ARG A 434 22.12 -56.33 -13.28
C ARG A 434 22.55 -56.37 -14.73
N SER A 435 23.70 -56.96 -15.02
CA SER A 435 24.18 -57.19 -16.39
C SER A 435 23.80 -58.61 -16.88
N PRO A 436 23.35 -58.79 -18.13
CA PRO A 436 23.11 -60.10 -18.70
C PRO A 436 24.38 -60.61 -19.39
N ARG A 437 25.24 -61.35 -18.67
CA ARG A 437 26.21 -62.28 -19.29
C ARG A 437 25.73 -63.72 -19.07
N GLN A 438 25.65 -64.46 -20.17
CA GLN A 438 24.95 -65.73 -20.32
C GLN A 438 25.28 -66.79 -19.25
N ARG A 439 24.25 -67.32 -18.59
CA ARG A 439 24.06 -68.77 -18.36
C ARG A 439 22.64 -69.04 -17.88
N TRP A 440 21.86 -69.73 -18.71
CA TRP A 440 20.68 -70.44 -18.25
C TRP A 440 21.13 -71.54 -17.28
N ARG A 441 20.70 -71.50 -16.01
CA ARG A 441 20.52 -72.69 -15.15
C ARG A 441 19.65 -72.42 -13.92
N GLN A 442 18.43 -72.95 -14.02
CA GLN A 442 17.62 -73.65 -13.02
C GLN A 442 18.15 -73.68 -11.57
N ARG A 443 17.47 -72.98 -10.65
CA ARG A 443 17.65 -73.17 -9.19
C ARG A 443 16.99 -74.48 -8.75
N GLN A 444 17.79 -75.53 -8.56
CA GLN A 444 17.50 -76.54 -7.55
C GLN A 444 17.85 -75.99 -6.18
N THR A 445 16.95 -76.20 -5.23
CA THR A 445 17.11 -75.93 -3.81
C THR A 445 18.14 -76.87 -3.20
N TYR A 446 19.26 -76.34 -2.68
CA TYR A 446 19.93 -76.86 -1.48
C TYR A 446 20.66 -75.70 -0.78
N ARG A 447 20.65 -75.76 0.56
CA ARG A 447 21.37 -74.86 1.48
C ARG A 447 22.83 -74.66 1.04
N GLY A 448 23.32 -73.43 1.11
CA GLY A 448 24.75 -73.14 1.07
C GLY A 448 25.06 -71.81 0.40
N ARG A 449 25.77 -70.93 1.13
CA ARG A 449 26.36 -69.66 0.65
C ARG A 449 27.04 -69.84 -0.71
N GLN A 450 26.71 -69.00 -1.69
CA GLN A 450 27.66 -68.58 -2.74
C GLN A 450 27.34 -67.14 -3.17
N HIS A 451 28.39 -66.31 -3.13
CA HIS A 451 28.44 -64.90 -3.52
C HIS A 451 27.95 -64.70 -4.96
N THR A 452 27.02 -63.76 -5.15
CA THR A 452 26.84 -63.07 -6.44
C THR A 452 27.65 -61.77 -6.38
N GLU A 453 28.63 -61.61 -7.25
CA GLU A 453 29.26 -60.30 -7.50
C GLU A 453 28.19 -59.34 -8.05
N VAL A 454 27.81 -58.39 -7.21
CA VAL A 454 27.01 -57.22 -7.59
C VAL A 454 28.00 -56.10 -7.79
N GLU A 455 28.13 -55.60 -9.02
CA GLU A 455 28.92 -54.41 -9.30
C GLU A 455 28.12 -53.19 -8.79
N THR A 456 28.49 -52.68 -7.62
CA THR A 456 27.89 -51.50 -6.98
C THR A 456 28.63 -50.25 -7.41
N ASP A 457 28.03 -49.43 -8.28
CA ASP A 457 28.52 -48.08 -8.57
C ASP A 457 28.03 -47.15 -7.45
N LEU A 458 28.92 -46.73 -6.54
CA LEU A 458 28.64 -45.69 -5.55
C LEU A 458 29.05 -44.32 -6.15
N GLN A 459 28.09 -43.53 -6.66
CA GLN A 459 28.38 -42.17 -7.11
C GLN A 459 28.15 -41.18 -5.97
N ARG A 460 29.22 -40.61 -5.42
CA ARG A 460 29.16 -39.46 -4.50
C ARG A 460 28.95 -38.17 -5.29
N TYR A 461 27.89 -37.44 -5.01
CA TYR A 461 27.70 -36.06 -5.48
C TYR A 461 28.10 -35.09 -4.37
N THR A 462 29.28 -34.46 -4.50
CA THR A 462 29.80 -33.43 -3.58
C THR A 462 29.96 -32.09 -4.32
N GLU A 463 28.88 -31.51 -4.83
CA GLU A 463 28.92 -30.24 -5.59
C GLU A 463 28.06 -29.11 -5.02
N VAL A 464 27.40 -29.28 -3.87
CA VAL A 464 26.52 -28.22 -3.31
C VAL A 464 27.24 -27.29 -2.32
N GLU A 465 28.45 -27.66 -1.86
CA GLU A 465 29.17 -26.91 -0.81
C GLU A 465 30.07 -25.78 -1.35
N THR A 466 30.44 -25.84 -2.64
CA THR A 466 31.35 -24.87 -3.29
C THR A 466 30.66 -23.58 -3.75
N ASP A 467 29.38 -23.63 -4.13
CA ASP A 467 28.66 -22.45 -4.63
C ASP A 467 28.14 -21.53 -3.52
N ILE A 468 27.83 -22.07 -2.34
CA ILE A 468 27.45 -21.29 -1.14
C ILE A 468 28.66 -20.50 -0.60
N GLN A 469 29.87 -21.06 -0.69
CA GLN A 469 31.12 -20.38 -0.33
C GLN A 469 31.47 -19.26 -1.32
N ARG A 470 31.27 -19.48 -2.62
CA ARG A 470 31.46 -18.44 -3.66
C ARG A 470 30.53 -17.25 -3.48
N TRP A 471 29.26 -17.49 -3.13
CA TRP A 471 28.28 -16.43 -2.91
C TRP A 471 28.61 -15.54 -1.69
N ARG A 472 29.14 -16.15 -0.61
CA ARG A 472 29.62 -15.42 0.59
C ARG A 472 30.87 -14.58 0.33
N GLN A 473 31.75 -15.04 -0.58
CA GLN A 473 32.97 -14.31 -0.95
C GLN A 473 32.64 -13.05 -1.77
N THR A 474 31.73 -13.15 -2.74
CA THR A 474 31.32 -12.03 -3.62
C THR A 474 30.62 -10.91 -2.84
N TYR A 475 29.81 -11.26 -1.85
CA TYR A 475 29.13 -10.29 -0.98
C TYR A 475 30.10 -9.47 -0.11
N ARG A 476 31.21 -10.06 0.36
CA ARG A 476 32.26 -9.35 1.11
C ARG A 476 33.11 -8.41 0.25
N VAL A 477 33.32 -8.73 -1.03
CA VAL A 477 34.11 -7.90 -1.96
C VAL A 477 33.31 -6.67 -2.41
N CYS A 478 32.01 -6.83 -2.70
CA CYS A 478 31.13 -5.70 -3.02
C CYS A 478 30.99 -4.70 -1.85
N LEU A 479 30.95 -5.18 -0.60
CA LEU A 479 30.86 -4.30 0.58
C LEU A 479 32.11 -3.45 0.79
N LYS A 480 33.30 -4.00 0.49
CA LYS A 480 34.57 -3.26 0.58
C LYS A 480 34.71 -2.19 -0.52
N HIS A 481 34.24 -2.47 -1.74
CA HIS A 481 34.28 -1.47 -2.84
C HIS A 481 33.34 -0.28 -2.60
N LEU A 482 32.19 -0.51 -1.95
CA LEU A 482 31.28 0.58 -1.57
C LEU A 482 31.93 1.55 -0.57
N GLN A 483 32.72 1.01 0.37
CA GLN A 483 33.39 1.78 1.43
C GLN A 483 34.59 2.60 0.91
N THR A 484 35.31 2.11 -0.10
CA THR A 484 36.37 2.90 -0.77
C THR A 484 35.80 3.99 -1.68
N CYS A 485 34.67 3.77 -2.36
CA CYS A 485 34.02 4.83 -3.15
C CYS A 485 33.51 6.00 -2.28
N LEU A 486 32.98 5.70 -1.08
CA LEU A 486 32.51 6.71 -0.13
C LEU A 486 33.65 7.58 0.45
N SER A 487 34.85 7.01 0.62
CA SER A 487 36.02 7.78 1.11
C SER A 487 36.77 8.54 0.03
N PHE A 488 36.65 8.13 -1.24
CA PHE A 488 37.24 8.86 -2.38
C PHE A 488 36.43 10.12 -2.74
N HIS A 489 35.10 10.07 -2.60
CA HIS A 489 34.22 11.21 -2.88
C HIS A 489 34.25 12.30 -1.79
N SER A 490 34.54 11.96 -0.52
CA SER A 490 34.66 12.96 0.55
C SER A 490 35.91 13.84 0.42
N LYS A 491 37.00 13.30 -0.16
CA LYS A 491 38.24 14.06 -0.41
C LYS A 491 38.10 15.07 -1.55
N TRP A 492 37.26 14.80 -2.54
CA TRP A 492 37.00 15.73 -3.65
C TRP A 492 36.13 16.93 -3.25
N PHE A 493 35.30 16.78 -2.21
CA PHE A 493 34.45 17.86 -1.69
C PHE A 493 35.27 18.95 -0.96
N MET A 494 36.35 18.57 -0.28
CA MET A 494 37.24 19.54 0.40
C MET A 494 38.10 20.37 -0.56
N THR A 495 38.38 19.85 -1.76
CA THR A 495 39.12 20.58 -2.82
C THR A 495 38.22 21.50 -3.65
N PHE A 496 36.90 21.27 -3.70
CA PHE A 496 35.97 22.13 -4.43
C PHE A 496 35.57 23.39 -3.64
N LEU A 497 35.61 23.33 -2.31
CA LEU A 497 35.35 24.49 -1.43
C LEU A 497 36.51 25.49 -1.36
N SER A 498 37.69 25.18 -1.90
CA SER A 498 38.87 26.06 -1.89
C SER A 498 39.12 26.79 -3.21
N PHE A 499 38.31 26.57 -4.24
CA PHE A 499 38.39 27.30 -5.52
C PHE A 499 37.01 27.82 -5.95
N SER A 500 36.60 28.94 -5.35
CA SER A 500 35.57 29.81 -5.93
C SER A 500 35.76 31.24 -5.40
N PRO A 501 36.64 32.00 -6.05
CA PRO A 501 36.23 33.30 -6.52
C PRO A 501 36.37 33.38 -8.04
N SER A 502 35.44 34.09 -8.67
CA SER A 502 35.43 34.51 -10.09
C SER A 502 35.25 33.43 -11.16
N LEU A 503 34.04 33.34 -11.74
CA LEU A 503 33.82 33.22 -13.20
C LEU A 503 32.33 33.38 -13.54
N SER A 504 31.93 34.64 -13.67
CA SER A 504 30.80 35.06 -14.49
C SER A 504 31.20 34.97 -15.97
N LEU A 505 30.52 34.14 -16.75
CA LEU A 505 30.20 34.27 -18.20
C LEU A 505 29.96 32.88 -18.82
N SER A 506 28.77 32.71 -19.41
CA SER A 506 28.20 31.50 -20.06
C SER A 506 28.90 31.06 -21.36
N PRO A 507 28.69 29.82 -21.88
CA PRO A 507 27.65 29.56 -22.90
C PRO A 507 26.93 28.18 -22.75
N PRO A 508 25.93 27.80 -23.61
CA PRO A 508 24.84 26.90 -23.23
C PRO A 508 25.20 25.41 -23.41
N LEU A 509 24.79 24.58 -22.44
CA LEU A 509 24.88 23.13 -22.51
C LEU A 509 23.48 22.51 -22.70
N SER A 510 23.44 21.42 -23.48
CA SER A 510 22.24 20.71 -23.96
C SER A 510 21.21 20.31 -22.88
N PRO A 511 19.92 20.21 -23.22
CA PRO A 511 18.82 19.97 -22.26
C PRO A 511 18.95 18.66 -21.45
N SER A 512 19.67 17.66 -21.97
CA SER A 512 19.94 16.40 -21.25
C SER A 512 20.94 16.55 -20.09
N LEU A 513 21.84 17.52 -20.15
CA LEU A 513 22.78 17.85 -19.06
C LEU A 513 22.11 18.73 -17.99
N SER A 514 21.10 19.52 -18.34
CA SER A 514 20.32 20.32 -17.39
C SER A 514 19.40 19.46 -16.50
N LEU A 515 18.83 18.38 -17.05
CA LEU A 515 18.05 17.40 -16.27
C LEU A 515 18.92 16.56 -15.35
N SER A 516 20.11 16.14 -15.81
CA SER A 516 21.03 15.37 -14.96
C SER A 516 21.68 16.24 -13.88
N LEU A 517 22.02 17.50 -14.19
CA LEU A 517 22.50 18.45 -13.19
C LEU A 517 21.41 18.80 -12.17
N SER A 518 20.16 19.04 -12.58
CA SER A 518 19.06 19.35 -11.65
C SER A 518 18.62 18.15 -10.81
N LEU A 519 18.61 16.93 -11.37
CA LEU A 519 18.44 15.70 -10.57
C LEU A 519 19.61 15.51 -9.61
N SER A 520 20.85 15.76 -10.04
CA SER A 520 22.01 15.64 -9.14
C SER A 520 22.01 16.73 -8.07
N LEU A 521 21.59 17.96 -8.36
CA LEU A 521 21.55 19.07 -7.39
C LEU A 521 20.40 18.88 -6.40
N SER A 522 19.26 18.35 -6.84
CA SER A 522 18.11 18.03 -5.96
C SER A 522 18.35 16.78 -5.10
N LEU A 523 18.96 15.73 -5.67
CA LEU A 523 19.45 14.59 -4.88
C LEU A 523 20.52 15.04 -3.91
N PHE A 524 21.48 15.88 -4.31
CA PHE A 524 22.55 16.35 -3.44
C PHE A 524 22.08 17.34 -2.37
N LEU A 525 21.10 18.21 -2.64
CA LEU A 525 20.43 19.06 -1.63
C LEU A 525 19.58 18.21 -0.68
N SER A 526 18.89 17.18 -1.17
CA SER A 526 18.11 16.29 -0.31
C SER A 526 19.01 15.39 0.54
N LEU A 527 20.12 14.92 -0.02
CA LEU A 527 21.12 14.12 0.69
C LEU A 527 21.90 14.99 1.64
N SER A 528 22.35 16.19 1.26
CA SER A 528 23.08 17.10 2.15
C SER A 528 22.19 17.60 3.29
N LEU A 529 20.92 17.90 3.04
CA LEU A 529 19.96 18.29 4.08
C LEU A 529 19.62 17.10 4.99
N SER A 530 19.47 15.88 4.45
CA SER A 530 19.23 14.69 5.27
C SER A 530 20.47 14.23 6.04
N LEU A 531 21.67 14.39 5.46
CA LEU A 531 22.95 14.03 6.04
C LEU A 531 23.39 15.07 7.06
N SER A 532 23.12 16.36 6.83
CA SER A 532 23.29 17.42 7.83
C SER A 532 22.34 17.22 9.00
N LEU A 533 21.04 16.97 8.77
CA LEU A 533 20.08 16.69 9.84
C LEU A 533 20.46 15.44 10.63
N SER A 534 20.88 14.38 9.94
CA SER A 534 21.25 13.11 10.58
C SER A 534 22.61 13.15 11.29
N LEU A 535 23.60 13.90 10.79
CA LEU A 535 24.87 14.13 11.51
C LEU A 535 24.69 15.06 12.71
N SER A 536 23.87 16.11 12.60
CA SER A 536 23.57 16.99 13.75
C SER A 536 22.75 16.26 14.82
N LEU A 537 21.90 15.30 14.46
CA LEU A 537 21.12 14.50 15.41
C LEU A 537 21.89 13.31 16.01
N SER A 538 23.03 12.89 15.43
CA SER A 538 23.74 11.68 15.86
C SER A 538 25.04 11.92 16.65
N PHE A 539 25.50 13.17 16.79
CA PHE A 539 26.78 13.45 17.47
C PHE A 539 26.74 14.42 18.66
N PHE A 540 25.58 14.95 19.06
CA PHE A 540 25.53 15.97 20.11
C PHE A 540 24.50 15.67 21.20
N GLN A 541 24.99 15.25 22.37
CA GLN A 541 24.28 15.33 23.66
C GLN A 541 24.51 16.74 24.23
N GLY A 542 23.69 17.70 23.81
CA GLY A 542 23.63 19.07 24.34
C GLY A 542 22.18 19.52 24.52
N ASP A 543 21.97 20.70 25.12
CA ASP A 543 20.65 21.30 25.29
C ASP A 543 19.98 21.52 23.93
N THR A 544 18.75 21.03 23.78
CA THR A 544 17.98 21.06 22.52
C THR A 544 17.79 22.46 21.94
N PHE A 545 17.87 23.49 22.78
CA PHE A 545 17.80 24.90 22.40
C PHE A 545 18.87 25.29 21.36
N GLN A 546 20.15 24.93 21.58
CA GLN A 546 21.22 25.32 20.67
C GLN A 546 21.08 24.65 19.30
N HIS A 547 20.64 23.38 19.28
CA HIS A 547 20.41 22.67 18.03
C HIS A 547 19.29 23.31 17.20
N ILE A 548 18.20 23.72 17.83
CA ILE A 548 17.10 24.42 17.13
C ILE A 548 17.61 25.76 16.60
N GLN A 549 18.38 26.50 17.40
CA GLN A 549 18.95 27.78 17.00
C GLN A 549 19.85 27.65 15.76
N ASP A 550 20.77 26.68 15.74
CA ASP A 550 21.69 26.46 14.62
C ASP A 550 20.94 26.06 13.33
N ILE A 551 19.90 25.23 13.46
CA ILE A 551 19.01 24.82 12.37
C ILE A 551 18.28 26.03 11.78
N VAL A 552 17.69 26.87 12.62
CA VAL A 552 16.92 28.05 12.18
C VAL A 552 17.83 29.04 11.45
N VAL A 553 18.98 29.36 12.04
CA VAL A 553 19.95 30.31 11.46
C VAL A 553 20.43 29.84 10.08
N SER A 554 20.69 28.54 9.94
CA SER A 554 21.25 27.98 8.70
C SER A 554 20.20 27.72 7.62
N LEU A 555 18.99 27.31 8.00
CA LEU A 555 18.03 26.71 7.06
C LEU A 555 16.77 27.54 6.82
N LEU A 556 16.30 28.38 7.75
CA LEU A 556 14.97 29.00 7.60
C LEU A 556 14.87 29.90 6.36
N ARG A 557 15.79 30.87 6.20
CA ARG A 557 15.80 31.76 5.02
C ARG A 557 16.07 31.01 3.72
N THR A 558 16.94 30.00 3.76
CA THR A 558 17.22 29.12 2.62
C THR A 558 15.96 28.37 2.18
N ILE A 559 15.21 27.82 3.14
CA ILE A 559 13.95 27.13 2.88
C ILE A 559 12.91 28.10 2.33
N ASN A 560 12.74 29.29 2.92
CA ASN A 560 11.81 30.30 2.40
C ASN A 560 12.11 30.63 0.93
N ARG A 561 13.37 30.91 0.59
CA ARG A 561 13.78 31.21 -0.80
C ARG A 561 13.57 30.03 -1.74
N THR A 562 13.82 28.79 -1.29
CA THR A 562 13.55 27.61 -2.12
C THR A 562 12.07 27.41 -2.40
N VAL A 563 11.18 27.66 -1.42
CA VAL A 563 9.72 27.59 -1.66
C VAL A 563 9.30 28.66 -2.66
N ILE A 564 9.81 29.89 -2.52
CA ILE A 564 9.55 30.99 -3.47
C ILE A 564 10.02 30.61 -4.89
N THR A 565 11.22 30.03 -5.00
CA THR A 565 11.85 29.73 -6.31
C THR A 565 11.22 28.51 -7.00
N MET A 566 10.84 27.47 -6.25
CA MET A 566 10.28 26.24 -6.83
C MET A 566 8.94 26.46 -7.56
N GLY A 567 8.18 27.47 -7.17
CA GLY A 567 6.84 27.71 -7.69
C GLY A 567 5.83 26.63 -7.26
N ARG A 568 4.53 26.96 -7.36
CA ARG A 568 3.45 26.12 -6.77
C ARG A 568 3.21 24.79 -7.47
N GLU A 569 3.58 24.67 -8.74
CA GLU A 569 3.29 23.47 -9.54
C GLU A 569 4.30 22.33 -9.29
N HIS A 570 5.36 22.60 -8.54
CA HIS A 570 6.39 21.61 -8.28
C HIS A 570 5.91 20.51 -7.33
N ALA A 571 6.04 19.24 -7.73
CA ALA A 571 5.54 18.09 -6.97
C ALA A 571 6.08 17.95 -5.54
N LEU A 572 7.21 18.60 -5.23
CA LEU A 572 7.86 18.57 -3.91
C LEU A 572 7.49 19.75 -2.99
N ILE A 573 6.74 20.76 -3.46
CA ILE A 573 6.48 21.97 -2.67
C ILE A 573 5.81 21.65 -1.32
N SER A 574 4.87 20.71 -1.30
CA SER A 574 4.19 20.28 -0.07
C SER A 574 5.13 19.69 0.99
N ARG A 575 6.22 19.03 0.55
CA ARG A 575 7.25 18.47 1.44
C ARG A 575 8.14 19.57 2.02
N VAL A 576 8.53 20.53 1.20
CA VAL A 576 9.37 21.67 1.64
C VAL A 576 8.59 22.58 2.59
N VAL A 577 7.33 22.86 2.30
CA VAL A 577 6.43 23.63 3.19
C VAL A 577 6.20 22.90 4.51
N ALA A 578 6.12 21.56 4.51
CA ALA A 578 6.05 20.79 5.75
C ALA A 578 7.33 20.93 6.59
N CYS A 579 8.51 20.95 5.96
CA CYS A 579 9.77 21.23 6.64
C CYS A 579 9.83 22.65 7.20
N MET A 580 9.41 23.65 6.44
CA MET A 580 9.34 25.05 6.89
C MET A 580 8.42 25.19 8.12
N THR A 581 7.23 24.61 8.04
CA THR A 581 6.25 24.60 9.14
C THR A 581 6.82 23.86 10.36
N ALA A 582 7.56 22.77 10.15
CA ALA A 582 8.21 22.05 11.24
C ALA A 582 9.27 22.90 11.94
N ILE A 583 10.12 23.64 11.21
CA ILE A 583 11.13 24.53 11.80
C ILE A 583 10.44 25.63 12.62
N LEU A 584 9.47 26.33 12.02
CA LEU A 584 8.72 27.40 12.71
C LEU A 584 7.95 26.89 13.94
N SER A 585 7.50 25.63 13.91
CA SER A 585 6.80 25.00 15.03
C SER A 585 7.72 24.64 16.20
N GLN A 586 9.01 24.43 15.97
CA GLN A 586 9.99 24.14 17.04
C GLN A 586 10.56 25.42 17.67
N MET A 587 10.38 26.57 17.01
CA MET A 587 10.83 27.85 17.54
C MET A 587 9.92 28.33 18.67
N ASP A 588 10.56 28.67 19.78
CA ASP A 588 9.95 29.40 20.90
C ASP A 588 10.30 30.88 20.86
N ASP A 589 9.67 31.67 21.72
CA ASP A 589 9.78 33.14 21.68
C ASP A 589 11.24 33.60 21.81
N SER A 590 12.05 32.90 22.63
CA SER A 590 13.50 33.13 22.75
C SER A 590 14.28 32.80 21.47
N HIS A 591 13.92 31.74 20.74
CA HIS A 591 14.52 31.40 19.45
C HIS A 591 14.19 32.45 18.39
N TYR A 592 12.95 32.94 18.35
CA TYR A 592 12.56 34.04 17.46
C TYR A 592 13.35 35.31 17.78
N SER A 593 13.44 35.71 19.05
CA SER A 593 14.23 36.89 19.44
C SER A 593 15.70 36.76 19.05
N SER A 594 16.34 35.64 19.41
CA SER A 594 17.75 35.41 19.09
C SER A 594 18.01 35.35 17.59
N TYR A 595 17.14 34.72 16.81
CA TYR A 595 17.26 34.68 15.35
C TYR A 595 17.15 36.08 14.73
N LEU A 596 16.19 36.89 15.18
CA LEU A 596 15.98 38.25 14.65
C LEU A 596 17.07 39.25 15.08
N GLU A 597 17.86 38.92 16.11
CA GLU A 597 19.06 39.64 16.51
C GLU A 597 20.30 39.29 15.68
N THR A 598 20.31 38.14 14.98
CA THR A 598 21.45 37.76 14.10
C THR A 598 21.59 38.66 12.87
N PHE A 599 20.51 39.34 12.46
CA PHE A 599 20.53 40.27 11.33
C PHE A 599 21.25 41.57 11.74
N SER A 600 22.45 41.77 11.20
CA SER A 600 23.30 42.92 11.51
C SER A 600 22.86 44.21 10.82
N GLY A 601 22.11 44.14 9.71
CA GLY A 601 21.60 45.27 8.96
C GLY A 601 20.08 45.41 9.01
N THR A 602 19.58 46.64 9.16
CA THR A 602 18.14 46.95 9.12
C THR A 602 17.52 46.58 7.77
N THR A 603 18.23 46.80 6.67
CA THR A 603 17.80 46.46 5.31
C THR A 603 17.64 44.95 5.11
N ASP A 604 18.61 44.15 5.56
CA ASP A 604 18.57 42.69 5.40
C ASP A 604 17.44 42.06 6.23
N LEU A 605 17.12 42.66 7.38
CA LEU A 605 15.96 42.28 8.18
C LEU A 605 14.64 42.64 7.48
N VAL A 606 14.53 43.82 6.87
CA VAL A 606 13.35 44.22 6.08
C VAL A 606 13.16 43.28 4.89
N ASP A 607 14.21 42.98 4.15
CA ASP A 607 14.18 42.04 3.02
C ASP A 607 13.69 40.65 3.46
N PHE A 608 14.22 40.14 4.57
CA PHE A 608 13.78 38.86 5.14
C PHE A 608 12.28 38.89 5.53
N LEU A 609 11.82 39.95 6.19
CA LEU A 609 10.42 40.06 6.60
C LEU A 609 9.49 40.18 5.38
N MET A 610 9.88 40.96 4.37
CA MET A 610 9.15 41.05 3.11
C MET A 610 9.08 39.71 2.37
N GLU A 611 10.22 39.02 2.19
CA GLU A 611 10.28 37.67 1.61
C GLU A 611 9.33 36.72 2.36
N THR A 612 9.35 36.77 3.69
CA THR A 612 8.54 35.89 4.55
C THR A 612 7.04 36.21 4.47
N PHE A 613 6.65 37.49 4.49
CA PHE A 613 5.23 37.86 4.39
C PHE A 613 4.63 37.57 3.03
N LEU A 614 5.36 37.83 1.95
CA LEU A 614 4.92 37.49 0.60
C LEU A 614 4.78 35.97 0.44
N LEU A 615 5.73 35.20 0.99
CA LEU A 615 5.66 33.74 1.01
C LEU A 615 4.43 33.25 1.80
N PHE A 616 4.18 33.76 3.01
CA PHE A 616 3.02 33.35 3.78
C PHE A 616 1.72 33.71 3.07
N LYS A 617 1.63 34.91 2.48
CA LYS A 617 0.45 35.35 1.73
C LYS A 617 0.18 34.43 0.55
N ASP A 618 1.22 34.03 -0.17
CA ASP A 618 1.13 33.05 -1.26
C ASP A 618 0.60 31.71 -0.71
N LEU A 619 1.25 31.13 0.30
CA LEU A 619 0.89 29.82 0.85
C LEU A 619 -0.52 29.75 1.45
N ILE A 620 -1.01 30.84 2.01
CA ILE A 620 -2.35 30.94 2.60
C ILE A 620 -3.42 31.16 1.53
N GLY A 621 -3.15 32.04 0.55
CA GLY A 621 -4.14 32.42 -0.47
C GLY A 621 -4.62 31.25 -1.34
N LYS A 622 -3.80 30.20 -1.50
CA LYS A 622 -4.26 28.92 -2.04
C LYS A 622 -3.47 27.78 -1.43
N HIS A 623 -4.20 26.84 -0.82
CA HIS A 623 -3.62 25.77 -0.02
C HIS A 623 -2.66 24.88 -0.84
N VAL A 624 -1.49 24.60 -0.26
CA VAL A 624 -0.51 23.65 -0.80
C VAL A 624 -0.94 22.20 -0.56
N TYR A 625 -1.71 21.97 0.51
CA TYR A 625 -2.27 20.67 0.85
C TYR A 625 -3.68 20.53 0.27
N PRO A 626 -4.12 19.29 -0.04
CA PRO A 626 -5.52 19.02 -0.35
C PRO A 626 -6.48 19.56 0.72
N SER A 627 -7.67 20.03 0.31
CA SER A 627 -8.65 20.64 1.22
C SER A 627 -9.20 19.69 2.28
N ASP A 628 -9.13 18.37 2.04
CA ASP A 628 -9.49 17.33 3.01
C ASP A 628 -8.40 17.10 4.07
N TRP A 629 -7.22 17.73 3.97
CA TRP A 629 -6.14 17.66 4.97
C TRP A 629 -6.26 18.74 6.04
N MET A 630 -7.46 18.91 6.58
CA MET A 630 -7.75 19.96 7.57
C MET A 630 -6.84 19.92 8.79
N ALA A 631 -6.45 18.75 9.29
CA ALA A 631 -5.53 18.65 10.43
C ALA A 631 -4.17 19.30 10.13
N MET A 632 -3.61 19.06 8.94
CA MET A 632 -2.34 19.65 8.51
C MET A 632 -2.50 21.16 8.24
N ILE A 633 -3.57 21.57 7.55
CA ILE A 633 -3.86 22.98 7.25
C ILE A 633 -4.02 23.79 8.55
N MET A 634 -4.71 23.25 9.55
CA MET A 634 -4.92 23.94 10.83
C MET A 634 -3.64 24.03 11.67
N VAL A 635 -2.77 23.01 11.63
CA VAL A 635 -1.44 23.10 12.26
C VAL A 635 -0.58 24.15 11.57
N GLN A 636 -0.57 24.18 10.23
CA GLN A 636 0.14 25.21 9.47
C GLN A 636 -0.36 26.61 9.84
N ASN A 637 -1.68 26.83 9.84
CA ASN A 637 -2.29 28.12 10.19
C ASN A 637 -1.94 28.54 11.63
N ARG A 638 -1.97 27.62 12.60
CA ARG A 638 -1.56 27.91 13.98
C ARG A 638 -0.09 28.34 14.08
N VAL A 639 0.81 27.64 13.37
CA VAL A 639 2.24 27.97 13.36
C VAL A 639 2.49 29.31 12.66
N PHE A 640 1.82 29.56 11.54
CA PHE A 640 1.93 30.82 10.80
C PHE A 640 1.37 31.98 11.62
N LEU A 641 0.24 31.80 12.31
CA LEU A 641 -0.33 32.78 13.23
C LEU A 641 0.68 33.21 14.31
N ARG A 642 1.36 32.24 14.95
CA ARG A 642 2.41 32.53 15.93
C ARG A 642 3.54 33.35 15.29
N ALA A 643 4.07 32.89 14.16
CA ALA A 643 5.16 33.58 13.47
C ALA A 643 4.79 35.01 13.02
N ILE A 644 3.59 35.20 12.45
CA ILE A 644 3.08 36.50 12.02
C ILE A 644 3.02 37.47 13.19
N ASN A 645 2.48 37.05 14.34
CA ASN A 645 2.40 37.91 15.52
C ASN A 645 3.79 38.27 16.06
N THR A 646 4.72 37.30 16.15
CA THR A 646 6.08 37.55 16.61
C THR A 646 6.85 38.50 15.68
N TYR A 647 6.68 38.36 14.36
CA TYR A 647 7.26 39.28 13.39
C TYR A 647 6.61 40.67 13.44
N ALA A 648 5.30 40.76 13.66
CA ALA A 648 4.59 42.02 13.85
C ALA A 648 5.07 42.79 15.09
N ASP A 649 5.31 42.09 16.20
CA ASP A 649 5.88 42.68 17.41
C ASP A 649 7.29 43.22 17.16
N THR A 650 8.11 42.48 16.41
CA THR A 650 9.45 42.95 16.01
C THR A 650 9.37 44.18 15.11
N MET A 651 8.40 44.23 14.19
CA MET A 651 8.16 45.40 13.35
C MET A 651 7.79 46.64 14.17
N ASN A 652 6.90 46.48 15.15
CA ASN A 652 6.54 47.57 16.07
C ASN A 652 7.77 48.12 16.81
N LEU A 653 8.60 47.22 17.36
CA LEU A 653 9.73 47.61 18.19
C LEU A 653 10.85 48.29 17.39
N LYS A 654 11.13 47.82 16.16
CA LYS A 654 12.28 48.28 15.37
C LYS A 654 11.95 49.33 14.31
N PHE A 655 10.73 49.36 13.75
CA PHE A 655 10.42 50.15 12.55
C PHE A 655 9.29 51.18 12.71
N LEU A 656 8.59 51.23 13.85
CA LEU A 656 7.49 52.19 14.04
C LEU A 656 7.97 53.64 14.20
N ASN A 657 9.03 53.84 14.99
CA ASN A 657 9.59 55.16 15.31
C ASN A 657 10.90 55.46 14.55
N ASN A 658 11.20 54.70 13.49
CA ASN A 658 12.41 54.90 12.70
C ASN A 658 12.29 56.18 11.86
N ASN A 659 13.42 56.85 11.60
CA ASN A 659 13.46 58.09 10.81
C ASN A 659 12.95 57.86 9.37
N ASP A 660 13.13 56.64 8.84
CA ASP A 660 12.61 56.20 7.54
C ASP A 660 11.53 55.12 7.78
N PHE A 661 10.26 55.53 7.70
CA PHE A 661 9.12 54.63 7.90
C PHE A 661 8.89 53.75 6.67
N GLU A 662 9.05 52.43 6.84
CA GLU A 662 8.99 51.44 5.75
C GLU A 662 7.56 51.09 5.33
N VAL A 663 6.87 52.00 4.64
CA VAL A 663 5.45 51.86 4.24
C VAL A 663 5.14 50.51 3.58
N GLN A 664 6.02 50.03 2.69
CA GLN A 664 5.80 48.78 1.93
C GLN A 664 5.79 47.54 2.84
N LEU A 665 6.64 47.49 3.87
CA LEU A 665 6.68 46.37 4.81
C LEU A 665 5.37 46.28 5.60
N TRP A 666 4.89 47.41 6.12
CA TRP A 666 3.61 47.50 6.82
C TRP A 666 2.43 47.16 5.91
N ASN A 667 2.46 47.62 4.65
CA ASN A 667 1.42 47.31 3.67
C ASN A 667 1.34 45.79 3.41
N ASN A 668 2.50 45.14 3.23
CA ASN A 668 2.56 43.69 3.05
C ASN A 668 2.08 42.92 4.28
N TYR A 669 2.37 43.42 5.50
CA TYR A 669 1.85 42.84 6.73
C TYR A 669 0.31 42.90 6.78
N PHE A 670 -0.31 44.06 6.55
CA PHE A 670 -1.78 44.18 6.61
C PHE A 670 -2.46 43.30 5.55
N HIS A 671 -1.95 43.29 4.32
CA HIS A 671 -2.46 42.40 3.28
C HIS A 671 -2.31 40.92 3.63
N LEU A 672 -1.20 40.51 4.26
CA LEU A 672 -1.02 39.15 4.75
C LEU A 672 -2.03 38.83 5.87
N ALA A 673 -2.18 39.72 6.84
CA ALA A 673 -3.05 39.51 7.99
C ALA A 673 -4.52 39.42 7.56
N VAL A 674 -4.97 40.28 6.65
CA VAL A 674 -6.31 40.17 6.05
C VAL A 674 -6.46 38.87 5.27
N ALA A 675 -5.52 38.53 4.38
CA ALA A 675 -5.55 37.27 3.64
C ALA A 675 -5.59 36.04 4.56
N PHE A 676 -4.96 36.12 5.73
CA PHE A 676 -5.03 35.07 6.74
C PHE A 676 -6.44 34.92 7.30
N ILE A 677 -7.15 36.01 7.59
CA ILE A 677 -8.52 35.93 8.13
C ILE A 677 -9.51 35.50 7.03
N THR A 678 -9.36 36.01 5.80
CA THR A 678 -10.34 35.81 4.72
C THR A 678 -10.24 34.45 4.02
N GLN A 679 -9.17 33.68 4.26
CA GLN A 679 -8.99 32.35 3.64
C GLN A 679 -10.17 31.40 3.89
N GLU A 680 -10.46 30.53 2.90
CA GLU A 680 -11.58 29.57 2.94
C GLU A 680 -11.51 28.60 4.13
N SER A 681 -10.29 28.15 4.51
CA SER A 681 -10.12 27.19 5.60
C SER A 681 -10.52 27.72 6.98
N LEU A 682 -10.62 29.04 7.16
CA LEU A 682 -11.05 29.70 8.39
C LEU A 682 -12.48 30.24 8.30
N GLN A 683 -13.16 30.14 7.16
CA GLN A 683 -14.57 30.50 7.03
C GLN A 683 -15.49 29.43 7.61
N LEU A 684 -15.46 29.31 8.95
CA LEU A 684 -16.14 28.28 9.72
C LEU A 684 -17.66 28.21 9.48
N GLN A 685 -18.27 29.28 8.99
CA GLN A 685 -19.68 29.36 8.61
C GLN A 685 -20.06 28.38 7.50
N HIS A 686 -19.13 28.06 6.58
CA HIS A 686 -19.39 27.12 5.48
C HIS A 686 -19.20 25.66 5.90
N PHE A 687 -18.62 25.40 7.08
CA PHE A 687 -18.45 24.06 7.60
C PHE A 687 -19.70 23.54 8.30
N SER A 688 -19.83 22.21 8.32
CA SER A 688 -20.84 21.51 9.12
C SER A 688 -20.69 21.88 10.60
N SER A 689 -21.80 21.88 11.33
CA SER A 689 -21.81 22.20 12.77
C SER A 689 -20.84 21.32 13.56
N THR A 690 -20.75 20.03 13.21
CA THR A 690 -19.81 19.11 13.87
C THR A 690 -18.35 19.48 13.59
N LYS A 691 -17.99 19.76 12.34
CA LYS A 691 -16.62 20.16 11.96
C LYS A 691 -16.24 21.49 12.61
N ARG A 692 -17.12 22.48 12.56
CA ARG A 692 -16.97 23.79 13.21
C ARG A 692 -16.69 23.65 14.70
N ASN A 693 -17.52 22.89 15.43
CA ASN A 693 -17.37 22.73 16.87
C ASN A 693 -16.08 22.00 17.25
N LYS A 694 -15.67 20.98 16.47
CA LYS A 694 -14.38 20.29 16.66
C LYS A 694 -13.20 21.25 16.51
N ILE A 695 -13.23 22.10 15.49
CA ILE A 695 -12.20 23.11 15.25
C ILE A 695 -12.14 24.13 16.39
N LEU A 696 -13.28 24.74 16.76
CA LEU A 696 -13.35 25.76 17.80
C LEU A 696 -12.92 25.22 19.17
N THR A 697 -13.32 23.99 19.51
CA THR A 697 -12.91 23.36 20.77
C THR A 697 -11.40 23.16 20.86
N LYS A 698 -10.73 22.91 19.72
CA LYS A 698 -9.30 22.56 19.69
C LYS A 698 -8.38 23.76 19.47
N TYR A 699 -8.73 24.66 18.55
CA TYR A 699 -7.86 25.75 18.12
C TYR A 699 -8.38 27.14 18.55
N GLY A 700 -9.61 27.23 19.05
CA GLY A 700 -10.32 28.49 19.18
C GLY A 700 -10.64 29.12 17.82
N ASP A 701 -11.14 30.36 17.84
CA ASP A 701 -11.32 31.13 16.60
C ASP A 701 -10.07 31.98 16.32
N MET A 702 -9.22 31.48 15.42
CA MET A 702 -7.99 32.17 15.00
C MET A 702 -8.26 33.53 14.34
N ARG A 703 -9.46 33.74 13.77
CA ARG A 703 -9.82 35.01 13.12
C ARG A 703 -9.89 36.15 14.12
N ARG A 704 -10.39 35.88 15.33
CA ARG A 704 -10.42 36.86 16.43
C ARG A 704 -9.02 37.31 16.83
N LEU A 705 -8.09 36.35 16.95
CA LEU A 705 -6.71 36.63 17.37
C LEU A 705 -5.98 37.56 16.39
N ILE A 706 -5.99 37.27 15.09
CA ILE A 706 -5.39 38.18 14.10
C ILE A 706 -6.21 39.46 13.92
N GLY A 707 -7.54 39.43 14.01
CA GLY A 707 -8.36 40.64 13.92
C GLY A 707 -8.01 41.66 15.00
N PHE A 708 -7.80 41.19 16.24
CA PHE A 708 -7.33 42.05 17.33
C PHE A 708 -5.89 42.53 17.09
N ALA A 709 -5.00 41.69 16.54
CA ALA A 709 -3.66 42.12 16.15
C ALA A 709 -3.70 43.22 15.08
N ILE A 710 -4.51 43.07 14.02
CA ILE A 710 -4.69 44.09 12.97
C ILE A 710 -5.17 45.41 13.59
N ARG A 711 -6.19 45.35 14.45
CA ARG A 711 -6.71 46.52 15.16
C ARG A 711 -5.62 47.21 15.98
N ASP A 712 -4.90 46.46 16.80
CA ASP A 712 -3.87 47.01 17.70
C ASP A 712 -2.69 47.60 16.90
N MET A 713 -2.32 46.95 15.81
CA MET A 713 -1.31 47.47 14.86
C MET A 713 -1.78 48.76 14.19
N TRP A 714 -3.04 48.82 13.75
CA TRP A 714 -3.61 50.01 13.11
C TRP A 714 -3.56 51.23 14.03
N TYR A 715 -3.97 51.08 15.29
CA TYR A 715 -3.96 52.20 16.24
C TYR A 715 -2.54 52.66 16.61
N LYS A 716 -1.53 51.78 16.54
CA LYS A 716 -0.12 52.14 16.79
C LYS A 716 0.50 53.00 15.68
N LEU A 717 -0.04 53.00 14.46
CA LEU A 717 0.54 53.71 13.30
C LEU A 717 0.58 55.24 13.44
N GLY A 718 -0.21 55.83 14.35
CA GLY A 718 -0.23 57.28 14.57
C GLY A 718 -0.51 58.07 13.28
N GLY A 719 0.35 59.05 12.97
CA GLY A 719 0.20 59.90 11.77
C GLY A 719 0.44 59.17 10.43
N ASN A 720 1.05 57.98 10.44
CA ASN A 720 1.37 57.24 9.22
C ASN A 720 0.15 56.54 8.60
N LYS A 721 -0.99 56.51 9.29
CA LYS A 721 -2.26 55.92 8.83
C LYS A 721 -2.68 56.45 7.46
N ILE A 722 -2.46 57.75 7.20
CA ILE A 722 -2.86 58.40 5.94
C ILE A 722 -2.20 57.78 4.70
N CYS A 723 -1.01 57.18 4.83
CA CYS A 723 -0.30 56.53 3.73
C CYS A 723 -0.98 55.23 3.27
N PHE A 724 -1.84 54.64 4.13
CA PHE A 724 -2.53 53.39 3.87
C PHE A 724 -3.97 53.58 3.41
N ILE A 725 -4.53 54.78 3.59
CA ILE A 725 -5.82 55.20 3.02
C ILE A 725 -5.52 55.74 1.62
N PRO A 726 -5.98 55.11 0.51
CA PRO A 726 -7.17 54.24 0.39
C PRO A 726 -6.94 52.72 0.34
N GLY A 727 -5.71 52.26 0.14
CA GLY A 727 -5.41 50.86 -0.18
C GLY A 727 -5.89 49.82 0.83
N MET A 728 -6.07 50.20 2.10
CA MET A 728 -6.55 49.31 3.17
C MET A 728 -8.06 49.27 3.36
N VAL A 729 -8.83 50.13 2.68
CA VAL A 729 -10.30 50.18 2.84
C VAL A 729 -10.96 48.87 2.40
N GLY A 730 -10.63 48.38 1.20
CA GLY A 730 -11.14 47.10 0.69
C GLY A 730 -10.77 45.90 1.57
N PRO A 731 -9.48 45.67 1.87
CA PRO A 731 -9.06 44.57 2.74
C PRO A 731 -9.73 44.58 4.13
N ILE A 732 -9.90 45.75 4.76
CA ILE A 732 -10.57 45.84 6.06
C ILE A 732 -12.07 45.60 5.91
N LEU A 733 -12.69 46.02 4.81
CA LEU A 733 -14.08 45.69 4.49
C LEU A 733 -14.31 44.18 4.40
N GLU A 734 -13.50 43.45 3.62
CA GLU A 734 -13.57 41.99 3.50
C GLU A 734 -13.54 41.31 4.89
N MET A 735 -12.66 41.78 5.78
CA MET A 735 -12.56 41.26 7.16
C MET A 735 -13.82 41.56 7.98
N THR A 736 -14.39 42.77 7.86
CA THR A 736 -15.57 43.16 8.65
C THR A 736 -16.84 42.43 8.20
N LEU A 737 -16.92 41.98 6.95
CA LEU A 737 -18.07 41.25 6.43
C LEU A 737 -18.17 39.81 6.96
N ILE A 738 -17.08 39.27 7.52
CA ILE A 738 -17.06 37.92 8.10
C ILE A 738 -18.08 37.80 9.24
N PRO A 739 -18.93 36.75 9.27
CA PRO A 739 -19.99 36.57 10.26
C PRO A 739 -19.45 36.06 11.60
N GLU A 740 -18.64 36.90 12.24
CA GLU A 740 -18.11 36.71 13.59
C GLU A 740 -18.26 38.02 14.37
N GLU A 741 -19.08 37.99 15.42
CA GLU A 741 -19.58 39.20 16.08
C GLU A 741 -18.48 39.96 16.82
N GLU A 742 -17.54 39.28 17.48
CA GLU A 742 -16.49 39.96 18.23
C GLU A 742 -15.47 40.63 17.31
N LEU A 743 -15.11 39.99 16.21
CA LEU A 743 -14.27 40.53 15.14
C LEU A 743 -14.90 41.76 14.53
N ARG A 744 -16.19 41.71 14.18
CA ARG A 744 -16.95 42.86 13.68
C ARG A 744 -16.88 44.04 14.65
N ARG A 745 -17.20 43.81 15.93
CA ARG A 745 -17.18 44.85 16.97
C ARG A 745 -15.81 45.48 17.16
N ALA A 746 -14.73 44.71 16.99
CA ALA A 746 -13.37 45.20 17.13
C ALA A 746 -12.83 45.92 15.89
N THR A 747 -13.33 45.59 14.69
CA THR A 747 -12.75 46.06 13.42
C THR A 747 -13.55 47.15 12.74
N ILE A 748 -14.89 47.17 12.87
CA ILE A 748 -15.74 48.25 12.33
C ILE A 748 -15.28 49.65 12.79
N PRO A 749 -14.87 49.88 14.06
CA PRO A 749 -14.36 51.19 14.49
C PRO A 749 -13.16 51.72 13.71
N ILE A 750 -12.40 50.85 13.03
CA ILE A 750 -11.26 51.26 12.21
C ILE A 750 -11.70 52.18 11.07
N PHE A 751 -12.90 51.98 10.50
CA PHE A 751 -13.44 52.87 9.46
C PHE A 751 -13.67 54.29 9.98
N PHE A 752 -14.13 54.42 11.22
CA PHE A 752 -14.29 55.74 11.84
C PHE A 752 -12.93 56.43 12.04
N ASP A 753 -11.93 55.69 12.50
CA ASP A 753 -10.56 56.21 12.67
C ASP A 753 -9.92 56.58 11.32
N MET A 754 -10.20 55.84 10.23
CA MET A 754 -9.78 56.21 8.88
C MET A 754 -10.36 57.56 8.45
N MET A 755 -11.68 57.75 8.60
CA MET A 755 -12.36 59.00 8.29
C MET A 755 -11.79 60.17 9.10
N GLN A 756 -11.61 59.97 10.41
CA GLN A 756 -11.08 61.00 11.29
C GLN A 756 -9.62 61.36 10.94
N CYS A 757 -8.80 60.37 10.60
CA CYS A 757 -7.42 60.58 10.17
C CYS A 757 -7.35 61.40 8.87
N GLU A 758 -8.14 61.04 7.85
CA GLU A 758 -8.16 61.76 6.58
C GLU A 758 -8.70 63.19 6.73
N HIS A 759 -9.74 63.37 7.54
CA HIS A 759 -10.31 64.68 7.83
C HIS A 759 -9.32 65.58 8.58
N THR A 760 -8.55 65.03 9.52
CA THR A 760 -7.54 65.80 10.27
C THR A 760 -6.44 66.33 9.36
N VAL A 761 -6.05 65.56 8.32
CA VAL A 761 -4.97 65.95 7.40
C VAL A 761 -5.47 66.81 6.24
N SER A 762 -6.64 66.51 5.69
CA SER A 762 -7.10 67.08 4.41
C SER A 762 -8.42 67.86 4.51
N THR A 763 -9.04 67.98 5.69
CA THR A 763 -10.33 68.66 5.96
C THR A 763 -11.55 68.05 5.27
N HIS A 764 -11.36 66.99 4.50
CA HIS A 764 -12.38 66.17 3.83
C HIS A 764 -11.98 64.68 3.90
N PHE A 765 -12.89 63.74 3.60
CA PHE A 765 -12.61 62.29 3.63
C PHE A 765 -12.98 61.58 2.31
N HIS A 766 -12.91 62.31 1.19
CA HIS A 766 -13.35 61.79 -0.10
C HIS A 766 -12.56 60.57 -0.59
N LYS A 767 -11.29 60.37 -0.18
CA LYS A 767 -10.54 59.17 -0.59
C LYS A 767 -11.14 57.94 0.07
N PHE A 768 -11.41 58.00 1.38
CA PHE A 768 -12.10 56.95 2.09
C PHE A 768 -13.51 56.72 1.52
N GLU A 769 -14.31 57.78 1.37
CA GLU A 769 -15.70 57.73 0.89
C GLU A 769 -15.81 57.05 -0.47
N ASN A 770 -15.00 57.48 -1.45
CA ASN A 770 -15.06 56.90 -2.80
C ASN A 770 -14.66 55.42 -2.79
N GLU A 771 -13.67 55.03 -1.99
CA GLU A 771 -13.17 53.66 -1.98
C GLU A 771 -14.06 52.70 -1.19
N ILE A 772 -14.66 53.14 -0.08
CA ILE A 772 -15.61 52.30 0.66
C ILE A 772 -16.86 52.04 -0.18
N ILE A 773 -17.38 53.04 -0.90
CA ILE A 773 -18.54 52.88 -1.79
C ILE A 773 -18.22 51.88 -2.90
N LEU A 774 -17.11 52.09 -3.62
CA LEU A 774 -16.71 51.21 -4.73
C LEU A 774 -16.49 49.75 -4.28
N LYS A 775 -15.92 49.54 -3.08
CA LYS A 775 -15.66 48.20 -2.56
C LYS A 775 -16.91 47.56 -1.98
N LEU A 776 -17.78 48.32 -1.33
CA LEU A 776 -19.00 47.79 -0.75
C LEU A 776 -19.97 47.31 -1.83
N ASP A 777 -20.09 48.03 -2.94
CA ASP A 777 -20.87 47.56 -4.10
C ASP A 777 -20.36 46.20 -4.59
N HIS A 778 -19.04 46.05 -4.75
CA HIS A 778 -18.43 44.79 -5.20
C HIS A 778 -18.64 43.64 -4.21
N GLU A 779 -18.41 43.88 -2.92
CA GLU A 779 -18.49 42.83 -1.89
C GLU A 779 -19.95 42.39 -1.63
N VAL A 780 -20.90 43.32 -1.68
CA VAL A 780 -22.34 43.01 -1.50
C VAL A 780 -22.88 42.27 -2.72
N GLU A 781 -22.50 42.66 -3.95
CA GLU A 781 -22.80 41.88 -5.16
C GLU A 781 -22.21 40.47 -5.09
N GLY A 782 -21.05 40.32 -4.45
CA GLY A 782 -20.39 39.04 -4.15
C GLY A 782 -21.10 38.17 -3.09
N GLY A 783 -22.19 38.65 -2.48
CA GLY A 783 -22.93 37.98 -1.41
C GLY A 783 -22.36 38.20 -0.01
N GLY A 784 -21.51 39.23 0.16
CA GLY A 784 -20.99 39.68 1.44
C GLY A 784 -21.97 40.53 2.22
N GLY A 785 -21.92 40.42 3.56
CA GLY A 785 -22.78 41.18 4.48
C GLY A 785 -24.08 40.47 4.85
N ASP A 786 -24.62 40.81 6.02
CA ASP A 786 -25.90 40.32 6.54
C ASP A 786 -26.64 41.44 7.29
N GLU A 787 -27.91 41.23 7.60
CA GLU A 787 -28.72 42.21 8.36
C GLU A 787 -28.05 42.58 9.69
N ARG A 788 -27.38 41.61 10.32
CA ARG A 788 -26.68 41.82 11.57
C ARG A 788 -25.46 42.73 11.42
N TYR A 789 -24.77 42.70 10.29
CA TYR A 789 -23.68 43.59 9.97
C TYR A 789 -24.18 45.03 9.86
N MET A 790 -25.29 45.25 9.15
CA MET A 790 -25.91 46.58 9.03
C MET A 790 -26.29 47.14 10.40
N GLU A 791 -26.98 46.36 11.24
CA GLU A 791 -27.32 46.76 12.61
C GLU A 791 -26.08 47.13 13.44
N LEU A 792 -25.01 46.31 13.35
CA LEU A 792 -23.77 46.56 14.09
C LEU A 792 -23.04 47.79 13.56
N LEU A 793 -22.99 47.99 12.24
CA LEU A 793 -22.38 49.14 11.61
C LEU A 793 -23.10 50.42 12.04
N GLU A 794 -24.44 50.47 11.96
CA GLU A 794 -25.24 51.61 12.41
C GLU A 794 -25.04 51.89 13.90
N THR A 795 -25.10 50.86 14.75
CA THR A 795 -24.96 51.01 16.21
C THR A 795 -23.57 51.54 16.58
N ILE A 796 -22.51 50.92 16.06
CA ILE A 796 -21.14 51.29 16.39
C ILE A 796 -20.80 52.67 15.84
N THR A 797 -21.17 52.98 14.60
CA THR A 797 -20.89 54.31 14.02
C THR A 797 -21.63 55.41 14.76
N ALA A 798 -22.89 55.18 15.17
CA ALA A 798 -23.65 56.11 16.00
C ALA A 798 -22.99 56.33 17.38
N ASP A 799 -22.55 55.27 18.04
CA ASP A 799 -21.86 55.36 19.34
C ASP A 799 -20.56 56.17 19.23
N TYR A 800 -19.73 55.92 18.21
CA TYR A 800 -18.49 56.66 17.99
C TYR A 800 -18.75 58.12 17.61
N TYR A 801 -19.80 58.40 16.83
CA TYR A 801 -20.23 59.76 16.53
C TYR A 801 -20.62 60.51 17.81
N LEU A 802 -21.43 59.90 18.69
CA LEU A 802 -21.83 60.50 19.97
C LEU A 802 -20.63 60.75 20.89
N VAL A 803 -19.67 59.82 20.94
CA VAL A 803 -18.41 59.97 21.68
C VAL A 803 -17.58 61.13 21.12
N SER A 804 -17.50 61.28 19.79
CA SER A 804 -16.78 62.38 19.14
C SER A 804 -17.38 63.76 19.43
N LEU A 805 -18.69 63.82 19.71
CA LEU A 805 -19.40 65.02 20.14
C LEU A 805 -19.35 65.25 21.66
N GLY A 806 -18.72 64.35 22.44
CA GLY A 806 -18.62 64.46 23.90
C GLY A 806 -19.93 64.14 24.65
N ILE A 807 -20.91 63.50 24.00
CA ILE A 807 -22.22 63.20 24.57
C ILE A 807 -22.21 61.75 25.09
N ARG A 808 -22.32 61.55 26.41
CA ARG A 808 -22.52 60.20 26.98
C ARG A 808 -23.91 59.66 26.63
N SER A 809 -23.96 58.40 26.21
CA SER A 809 -25.07 57.64 25.61
C SER A 809 -26.38 57.50 26.43
N SER A 810 -26.55 58.22 27.53
CA SER A 810 -27.74 58.12 28.37
C SER A 810 -28.91 59.02 27.96
N ASN A 811 -28.76 59.88 26.95
CA ASN A 811 -29.82 60.75 26.46
C ASN A 811 -29.69 60.91 24.94
N LEU A 812 -30.48 60.18 24.13
CA LEU A 812 -31.15 60.71 22.93
C LEU A 812 -31.85 59.60 22.12
N SER A 813 -33.13 59.83 21.86
CA SER A 813 -33.95 59.15 20.86
C SER A 813 -33.44 59.52 19.46
N VAL A 814 -32.95 58.53 18.71
CA VAL A 814 -32.34 58.71 17.40
C VAL A 814 -33.38 59.09 16.35
N THR A 815 -33.35 60.35 15.91
CA THR A 815 -33.76 60.77 14.56
C THR A 815 -32.66 61.69 14.01
N GLY A 816 -31.84 61.15 13.11
CA GLY A 816 -30.68 61.82 12.49
C GLY A 816 -30.15 60.95 11.35
N PRO A 817 -29.52 61.54 10.32
CA PRO A 817 -29.65 61.09 8.93
C PRO A 817 -28.98 59.75 8.67
N LYS A 818 -29.65 58.94 7.84
CA LYS A 818 -29.11 57.69 7.28
C LYS A 818 -27.95 58.03 6.35
N LEU A 819 -26.78 57.49 6.69
CA LEU A 819 -25.66 57.26 5.77
C LEU A 819 -26.01 56.09 4.85
#